data_AF-A0A1J7GVG2-F1
#
_entry.id   AF-A0A1J7GVG2-F1
#
_cell.length_a   1.000
_cell.length_b   1.000
_cell.length_c   1.000
_cell.angle_alpha   90.00
_cell.angle_beta   90.00
_cell.angle_gamma   90.00
#
_symmetry.space_group_name_H-M   'P 1'
#
loop_
_entity.id
_entity.type
_entity.pdbx_description
1 polymer ?
#
loop_
_entity_poly.entity_id
_entity_poly.type
_entity_poly.pdbx_seq_one_letter_code
_entity_poly.pdbx_strand_id
1 'polypeptide(L)'
;MLPIVVLSTFVTISFALLVCLPISHSLQEQRKLLQPTLIPNSCNETCGKLHVPFPFYVNISCVSISNAFHLTCSNSSTLLIKIGSESYPLLEFFQDGLLVDFPGTSSCRQYNDLNSFGNKFSGKDHFGVSVDNVIGLYDCEDSSLCKADCETVDLPGCDGSSGGSLGCCYPLSDHSIWHVGQGFSVFSQFGCRGFSSWAVLRGSNSGNRGVKLEWAIARNSSNEVCARNADMVNATSIEGGVRCVCQDGYFGDGFANGSGCLQSCIKNGQEAYGNDCFIKRHDQRKIVIIAGIFGPVLIVASLVALFYLLKRPGKPGMLDTEQAYFHNHSIRKACRSRLFSHQELEEATNGFEESRKLMQSTNGTMFAGVLGDGSHVAIHKLKCENERDIIQVLPQIEALSDVVHRNMACLIGCCIDSGYTPLVVYEYPANGTLKEHLYQSKGHKHGLDWHKRLNIATETACVVAFLHYENSPPIFHHNLTSSCIFLDGDFSVKIAGFGLLNSNFNHDSQMYKNRECFHLSKNDVYDMGVVLLEIISGSNHLDLPKLALQKIKDGKLEEIVDTLLYYHEQPYYRQEQIQKIADLATRCLLFGADGKLGIIDVARELVHITKESIDGGVERTYNGGDILKFKPSSNDNNVS
;
A
#
# COMPACT_ATOMS: atom_id res chain seq x y z
N MET A 1 -7.81 14.63 -59.00
CA MET A 1 -7.28 15.40 -57.86
C MET A 1 -8.37 15.94 -56.93
N LEU A 2 -9.56 16.33 -57.41
CA LEU A 2 -10.66 16.79 -56.54
C LEU A 2 -11.14 15.82 -55.42
N PRO A 3 -11.22 14.48 -55.59
CA PRO A 3 -11.78 13.60 -54.55
C PRO A 3 -10.82 13.34 -53.37
N ILE A 4 -9.51 13.53 -53.56
CA ILE A 4 -8.50 13.34 -52.50
C ILE A 4 -8.49 14.55 -51.55
N VAL A 5 -8.72 15.75 -52.09
CA VAL A 5 -8.81 16.99 -51.29
C VAL A 5 -10.06 16.96 -50.41
N VAL A 6 -11.19 16.48 -50.93
CA VAL A 6 -12.45 16.38 -50.15
C VAL A 6 -12.32 15.35 -49.03
N LEU A 7 -11.68 14.20 -49.27
CA LEU A 7 -11.44 13.19 -48.24
C LEU A 7 -10.45 13.70 -47.17
N SER A 8 -9.40 14.40 -47.59
CA SER A 8 -8.44 15.04 -46.68
C SER A 8 -9.10 16.12 -45.82
N THR A 9 -9.99 16.95 -46.38
CA THR A 9 -10.74 17.94 -45.61
C THR A 9 -11.73 17.30 -44.62
N PHE A 10 -12.31 16.15 -44.97
CA PHE A 10 -13.25 15.46 -44.09
C PHE A 10 -12.56 14.75 -42.92
N VAL A 11 -11.38 14.17 -43.18
CA VAL A 11 -10.54 13.54 -42.15
C VAL A 11 -9.95 14.60 -41.23
N THR A 12 -9.50 15.73 -41.75
CA THR A 12 -8.94 16.83 -40.92
C THR A 12 -10.00 17.50 -40.05
N ILE A 13 -11.23 17.69 -40.55
CA ILE A 13 -12.34 18.23 -39.74
C ILE A 13 -12.77 17.22 -38.66
N SER A 14 -12.81 15.92 -38.99
CA SER A 14 -13.11 14.87 -38.00
C SER A 14 -12.02 14.73 -36.94
N PHE A 15 -10.75 14.90 -37.31
CA PHE A 15 -9.62 14.88 -36.39
C PHE A 15 -9.60 16.13 -35.48
N ALA A 16 -9.93 17.31 -36.03
CA ALA A 16 -10.06 18.54 -35.24
C ALA A 16 -11.21 18.47 -34.20
N LEU A 17 -12.33 17.81 -34.54
CA LEU A 17 -13.44 17.55 -33.62
C LEU A 17 -13.07 16.54 -32.51
N LEU A 18 -12.17 15.60 -32.80
CA LEU A 18 -11.62 14.64 -31.82
C LEU A 18 -10.57 15.28 -30.88
N VAL A 19 -9.79 16.25 -31.38
CA VAL A 19 -8.80 17.00 -30.58
C VAL A 19 -9.46 18.05 -29.67
N CYS A 20 -10.66 18.53 -29.99
CA CYS A 20 -11.42 19.45 -29.14
C CYS A 20 -12.22 18.78 -28.00
N LEU A 21 -12.12 17.46 -27.83
CA LEU A 21 -12.59 16.80 -26.62
C LEU A 21 -11.55 17.04 -25.51
N PRO A 22 -11.94 17.50 -24.31
CA PRO A 22 -10.99 17.77 -23.24
C PRO A 22 -10.39 16.44 -22.77
N ILE A 23 -9.16 16.17 -23.20
CA ILE A 23 -8.33 15.11 -22.65
C ILE A 23 -7.88 15.62 -21.29
N SER A 24 -8.55 15.15 -20.24
CA SER A 24 -8.15 15.35 -18.85
C SER A 24 -6.83 14.65 -18.60
N HIS A 25 -5.71 15.34 -18.81
CA HIS A 25 -4.42 14.94 -18.26
C HIS A 25 -4.47 15.11 -16.74
N SER A 26 -4.61 14.00 -16.01
CA SER A 26 -4.46 13.97 -14.55
C SER A 26 -2.99 13.74 -14.21
N LEU A 27 -2.26 14.83 -13.90
CA LEU A 27 -1.06 14.74 -13.07
C LEU A 27 -1.49 14.39 -11.64
N GLN A 28 -0.90 13.35 -11.07
CA GLN A 28 -1.12 12.94 -9.69
C GLN A 28 -0.28 13.85 -8.77
N GLU A 29 -0.93 14.84 -8.15
CA GLU A 29 -0.41 15.51 -6.95
C GLU A 29 -0.41 14.54 -5.77
N GLN A 30 0.61 14.70 -4.91
CA GLN A 30 0.84 13.93 -3.69
C GLN A 30 -0.40 13.92 -2.77
N ARG A 31 -0.90 12.73 -2.42
CA ARG A 31 -1.72 12.56 -1.22
C ARG A 31 -0.85 12.84 0.01
N LYS A 32 -0.89 14.08 0.51
CA LYS A 32 -0.71 14.31 1.94
C LYS A 32 -1.86 13.59 2.65
N LEU A 33 -1.53 12.79 3.66
CA LEU A 33 -2.50 12.22 4.59
C LEU A 33 -3.10 13.39 5.38
N LEU A 34 -4.14 14.02 4.84
CA LEU A 34 -4.90 15.04 5.52
C LEU A 34 -5.83 14.32 6.50
N GLN A 35 -5.85 14.78 7.76
CA GLN A 35 -6.82 14.33 8.75
C GLN A 35 -8.25 14.32 8.15
N PRO A 36 -9.11 13.36 8.53
CA PRO A 36 -10.46 13.27 7.98
C PRO A 36 -11.19 14.60 8.19
N THR A 37 -11.61 15.24 7.09
CA THR A 37 -12.38 16.47 7.11
C THR A 37 -13.70 16.23 7.85
N LEU A 38 -13.82 16.83 9.03
CA LEU A 38 -15.07 16.87 9.79
C LEU A 38 -16.13 17.59 8.96
N ILE A 39 -17.26 16.93 8.75
CA ILE A 39 -18.34 17.44 7.91
C ILE A 39 -19.12 18.48 8.73
N PRO A 40 -19.27 19.72 8.23
CA PRO A 40 -20.15 20.69 8.86
C PRO A 40 -21.57 20.11 8.93
N ASN A 41 -22.24 20.26 10.08
CA ASN A 41 -23.66 19.88 10.19
C ASN A 41 -24.48 20.59 9.09
N SER A 42 -25.60 20.02 8.67
CA SER A 42 -26.54 20.58 7.69
C SER A 42 -27.01 22.01 8.00
N CYS A 43 -26.91 22.43 9.26
CA CYS A 43 -27.20 23.79 9.72
C CYS A 43 -26.02 24.78 9.60
N ASN A 44 -24.83 24.31 9.22
CA ASN A 44 -23.60 25.07 9.07
C ASN A 44 -23.25 25.96 10.28
N GLU A 45 -23.44 25.43 11.49
CA GLU A 45 -23.14 26.16 12.73
C GLU A 45 -21.63 26.26 12.96
N THR A 46 -21.20 27.44 13.41
CA THR A 46 -19.79 27.75 13.65
C THR A 46 -19.60 28.47 14.97
N CYS A 47 -18.44 28.26 15.59
CA CYS A 47 -17.95 29.08 16.70
C CYS A 47 -16.61 29.68 16.27
N GLY A 48 -16.65 30.92 15.77
CA GLY A 48 -15.49 31.53 15.13
C GLY A 48 -15.14 30.84 13.82
N LYS A 49 -13.96 30.18 13.78
CA LYS A 49 -13.48 29.39 12.64
C LYS A 49 -13.76 27.89 12.77
N LEU A 50 -14.30 27.45 13.91
CA LEU A 50 -14.55 26.03 14.18
C LEU A 50 -15.93 25.65 13.65
N HIS A 51 -15.96 24.65 12.76
CA HIS A 51 -17.20 24.02 12.32
C HIS A 51 -17.69 23.02 13.36
N VAL A 52 -18.99 23.03 13.64
CA VAL A 52 -19.62 22.13 14.59
C VAL A 52 -20.19 20.93 13.83
N PRO A 53 -19.68 19.70 14.04
CA PRO A 53 -20.18 18.50 13.38
C PRO A 53 -21.44 17.99 14.08
N PHE A 54 -22.29 17.26 13.35
CA PHE A 54 -23.38 16.50 13.94
C PHE A 54 -22.82 15.42 14.90
N PRO A 55 -23.45 15.12 16.06
CA PRO A 55 -24.74 15.60 16.57
C PRO A 55 -24.65 16.89 17.41
N PHE A 56 -23.49 17.55 17.44
CA PHE A 56 -23.28 18.74 18.25
C PHE A 56 -23.95 19.97 17.63
N TYR A 57 -24.35 20.90 18.50
CA TYR A 57 -25.00 22.14 18.09
C TYR A 57 -24.78 23.23 19.15
N VAL A 58 -24.79 24.48 18.71
CA VAL A 58 -24.67 25.68 19.53
C VAL A 58 -26.00 26.43 19.59
N ASN A 59 -26.79 26.43 18.51
CA ASN A 59 -28.07 27.12 18.46
C ASN A 59 -29.24 26.12 18.34
N ILE A 60 -30.39 26.45 18.93
CA ILE A 60 -31.58 25.60 18.99
C ILE A 60 -32.23 25.43 17.60
N SER A 61 -31.78 26.18 16.59
CA SER A 61 -32.24 26.10 15.20
C SER A 61 -31.90 24.79 14.48
N CYS A 62 -31.01 23.96 15.03
CA CYS A 62 -30.67 22.64 14.47
C CYS A 62 -31.57 21.50 14.94
N VAL A 63 -31.67 20.45 14.11
CA VAL A 63 -32.23 19.15 14.52
C VAL A 63 -31.29 18.52 15.55
N SER A 64 -31.69 18.54 16.82
CA SER A 64 -30.94 17.92 17.92
C SER A 64 -31.51 16.55 18.26
N ILE A 65 -30.64 15.54 18.38
CA ILE A 65 -31.01 14.21 18.90
C ILE A 65 -31.16 14.26 20.43
N SER A 66 -30.34 15.08 21.11
CA SER A 66 -30.29 15.14 22.57
C SER A 66 -29.64 16.43 23.05
N ASN A 67 -30.15 16.98 24.15
CA ASN A 67 -29.57 18.14 24.83
C ASN A 67 -28.14 17.88 25.35
N ALA A 68 -27.71 16.61 25.43
CA ALA A 68 -26.37 16.23 25.81
C ALA A 68 -25.28 16.74 24.84
N PHE A 69 -25.64 17.02 23.58
CA PHE A 69 -24.70 17.47 22.55
C PHE A 69 -24.67 19.00 22.38
N HIS A 70 -25.34 19.74 23.26
CA HIS A 70 -25.34 21.20 23.23
C HIS A 70 -23.98 21.77 23.65
N LEU A 71 -23.43 22.63 22.81
CA LEU A 71 -22.18 23.35 23.01
C LEU A 71 -22.46 24.83 23.29
N THR A 72 -21.66 25.43 24.17
CA THR A 72 -21.66 26.88 24.39
C THR A 72 -20.45 27.48 23.70
N CYS A 73 -20.67 28.48 22.85
CA CYS A 73 -19.59 29.23 22.21
C CYS A 73 -19.25 30.47 23.05
N SER A 74 -18.03 30.55 23.56
CA SER A 74 -17.51 31.70 24.30
C SER A 74 -16.46 32.45 23.49
N ASN A 75 -16.50 33.79 23.54
CA ASN A 75 -15.57 34.71 22.86
C ASN A 75 -15.35 34.43 21.36
N SER A 76 -16.30 33.77 20.70
CA SER A 76 -16.20 33.37 19.28
C SER A 76 -14.95 32.54 18.97
N SER A 77 -14.38 31.83 19.94
CA SER A 77 -13.16 31.03 19.74
C SER A 77 -13.11 29.75 20.55
N THR A 78 -13.93 29.62 21.60
CA THR A 78 -13.86 28.51 22.54
C THR A 78 -15.22 27.83 22.63
N LEU A 79 -15.26 26.55 22.23
CA LEU A 79 -16.42 25.70 22.43
C LEU A 79 -16.33 25.05 23.82
N LEU A 80 -17.45 25.02 24.52
CA LEU A 80 -17.60 24.40 25.83
C LEU A 80 -18.70 23.35 25.76
N ILE A 81 -18.41 22.13 26.18
CA ILE A 81 -19.41 21.07 26.32
C ILE A 81 -19.79 20.93 27.79
N LYS A 82 -21.10 20.84 28.07
CA LYS A 82 -21.59 20.63 29.43
C LYS A 82 -21.85 19.14 29.66
N ILE A 83 -21.08 18.54 30.57
CA ILE A 83 -21.23 17.12 30.93
C ILE A 83 -21.50 17.05 32.43
N GLY A 84 -22.75 16.74 32.79
CA GLY A 84 -23.24 16.87 34.16
C GLY A 84 -23.32 18.32 34.62
N SER A 85 -22.65 18.64 35.74
CA SER A 85 -22.58 19.99 36.31
C SER A 85 -21.48 20.87 35.72
N GLU A 86 -20.49 20.27 35.05
CA GLU A 86 -19.25 20.94 34.65
C GLU A 86 -19.26 21.32 33.17
N SER A 87 -18.46 22.33 32.83
CA SER A 87 -18.20 22.74 31.45
C SER A 87 -16.75 22.48 31.09
N TYR A 88 -16.54 21.72 30.01
CA TYR A 88 -15.22 21.33 29.53
C TYR A 88 -14.89 22.08 28.24
N PRO A 89 -13.73 22.74 28.14
CA PRO A 89 -13.26 23.31 26.87
C PRO A 89 -13.05 22.19 25.85
N LEU A 90 -13.62 22.37 24.65
CA LEU A 90 -13.42 21.45 23.54
C LEU A 90 -12.22 21.92 22.71
N LEU A 91 -11.26 21.01 22.52
CA LEU A 91 -10.01 21.27 21.80
C LEU A 91 -10.09 20.81 20.35
N GLU A 92 -10.68 19.63 20.11
CA GLU A 92 -10.72 19.00 18.79
C GLU A 92 -11.94 18.07 18.67
N PHE A 93 -12.43 17.86 17.45
CA PHE A 93 -13.44 16.83 17.16
C PHE A 93 -12.81 15.66 16.43
N PHE A 94 -13.33 14.46 16.67
CA PHE A 94 -13.01 13.25 15.93
C PHE A 94 -14.28 12.64 15.35
N GLN A 95 -14.15 11.74 14.38
CA GLN A 95 -15.31 11.02 13.83
C GLN A 95 -16.07 10.22 14.89
N ASP A 96 -15.34 9.69 15.88
CA ASP A 96 -15.86 8.85 16.96
C ASP A 96 -15.92 9.55 18.32
N GLY A 97 -15.44 10.79 18.42
CA GLY A 97 -15.15 11.39 19.73
C GLY A 97 -14.93 12.89 19.72
N LEU A 98 -14.55 13.42 20.87
CA LEU A 98 -14.09 14.79 21.05
C LEU A 98 -12.92 14.83 22.03
N LEU A 99 -11.98 15.73 21.81
CA LEU A 99 -10.92 16.03 22.76
C LEU A 99 -11.37 17.18 23.65
N VAL A 100 -11.42 16.95 24.96
CA VAL A 100 -11.71 17.99 25.95
C VAL A 100 -10.49 18.29 26.80
N ASP A 101 -10.37 19.53 27.24
CA ASP A 101 -9.44 19.90 28.31
C ASP A 101 -10.12 19.77 29.68
N PHE A 102 -9.29 19.66 30.71
CA PHE A 102 -9.76 19.68 32.09
C PHE A 102 -10.26 21.09 32.47
N PRO A 103 -11.32 21.21 33.30
CA PRO A 103 -11.74 22.50 33.82
C PRO A 103 -10.63 23.08 34.74
N GLY A 104 -10.18 24.30 34.47
CA GLY A 104 -9.09 24.98 35.21
C GLY A 104 -7.82 25.20 34.38
N THR A 105 -6.77 25.79 34.97
CA THR A 105 -5.59 26.29 34.23
C THR A 105 -4.30 25.47 34.41
N SER A 106 -4.25 24.45 35.27
CA SER A 106 -3.01 23.69 35.49
C SER A 106 -2.86 22.50 34.53
N SER A 107 -1.65 22.37 33.99
CA SER A 107 -1.19 21.24 33.17
C SER A 107 -0.99 19.95 33.95
N CYS A 108 -0.54 20.07 35.19
CA CYS A 108 -0.49 19.00 36.18
C CYS A 108 -1.74 19.02 37.04
N ARG A 109 -2.42 17.87 37.12
CA ARG A 109 -3.57 17.70 38.01
C ARG A 109 -3.13 16.99 39.27
N GLN A 110 -3.58 17.49 40.41
CA GLN A 110 -3.23 16.95 41.72
C GLN A 110 -4.14 15.76 42.06
N TYR A 111 -3.75 14.97 43.06
CA TYR A 111 -4.47 13.79 43.55
C TYR A 111 -5.99 13.95 43.65
N ASN A 112 -6.49 15.10 44.12
CA ASN A 112 -7.93 15.36 44.26
C ASN A 112 -8.68 15.43 42.91
N ASP A 113 -8.00 15.67 41.79
CA ASP A 113 -8.57 15.68 40.45
C ASP A 113 -8.79 14.27 39.89
N LEU A 114 -8.00 13.26 40.32
CA LEU A 114 -8.19 11.84 39.90
C LEU A 114 -9.57 11.33 40.30
N ASN A 115 -10.04 11.72 41.49
CA ASN A 115 -11.36 11.37 42.02
C ASN A 115 -12.50 12.18 41.37
N SER A 116 -12.18 13.31 40.75
CA SER A 116 -13.15 14.23 40.17
C SER A 116 -13.57 13.84 38.75
N PHE A 117 -12.71 13.14 38.01
CA PHE A 117 -12.90 12.84 36.58
C PHE A 117 -13.56 11.47 36.29
N GLY A 118 -14.13 10.76 37.27
CA GLY A 118 -14.51 9.35 37.10
C GLY A 118 -15.99 9.01 36.94
N ASN A 119 -16.78 9.29 37.98
CA ASN A 119 -18.14 8.75 38.08
C ASN A 119 -19.10 9.27 36.99
N LYS A 120 -18.77 10.39 36.36
CA LYS A 120 -19.59 11.08 35.35
C LYS A 120 -19.43 10.52 33.93
N PHE A 121 -18.38 9.72 33.69
CA PHE A 121 -18.08 9.11 32.38
C PHE A 121 -18.18 7.58 32.42
N SER A 122 -19.09 7.07 33.26
CA SER A 122 -19.32 5.63 33.46
C SER A 122 -19.85 4.89 32.22
N GLY A 123 -19.97 5.57 31.08
CA GLY A 123 -20.46 5.00 29.83
C GLY A 123 -21.97 4.74 29.83
N LYS A 124 -22.72 5.26 30.81
CA LYS A 124 -24.18 5.03 30.93
C LYS A 124 -25.05 5.99 30.12
N ASP A 125 -24.48 7.11 29.67
CA ASP A 125 -25.19 8.16 28.94
C ASP A 125 -24.64 8.34 27.52
N HIS A 126 -24.24 9.54 27.12
CA HIS A 126 -23.84 9.88 25.75
C HIS A 126 -22.33 9.96 25.55
N PHE A 127 -21.55 9.92 26.63
CA PHE A 127 -20.09 10.11 26.62
C PHE A 127 -19.40 9.08 27.51
N GLY A 128 -18.26 8.57 27.05
CA GLY A 128 -17.38 7.67 27.80
C GLY A 128 -15.91 7.99 27.51
N VAL A 129 -15.03 7.68 28.46
CA VAL A 129 -13.58 7.86 28.25
C VAL A 129 -13.12 6.86 27.19
N SER A 130 -12.52 7.37 26.10
CA SER A 130 -12.02 6.53 25.01
C SER A 130 -10.79 5.74 25.43
N VAL A 131 -10.65 4.53 24.91
CA VAL A 131 -9.45 3.68 25.09
C VAL A 131 -8.20 4.23 24.40
N ASP A 132 -8.34 5.22 23.51
CA ASP A 132 -7.22 5.86 22.80
C ASP A 132 -6.44 6.86 23.67
N ASN A 133 -6.85 7.06 24.93
CA ASN A 133 -6.10 7.91 25.85
C ASN A 133 -4.89 7.15 26.43
N VAL A 134 -3.80 7.89 26.58
CA VAL A 134 -2.63 7.48 27.36
C VAL A 134 -2.55 8.37 28.59
N ILE A 135 -2.40 7.76 29.75
CA ILE A 135 -2.34 8.44 31.04
C ILE A 135 -0.89 8.49 31.52
N GLY A 136 -0.43 9.69 31.86
CA GLY A 136 0.84 9.91 32.55
C GLY A 136 0.60 9.97 34.03
N LEU A 137 1.32 9.18 34.80
CA LEU A 137 1.12 9.08 36.24
C LEU A 137 2.36 9.60 36.97
N TYR A 138 2.14 10.37 38.03
CA TYR A 138 3.21 11.04 38.78
C TYR A 138 3.22 10.61 40.24
N ASP A 139 4.44 10.48 40.79
CA ASP A 139 4.71 10.11 42.18
C ASP A 139 3.91 8.89 42.66
N CYS A 140 3.90 7.83 41.86
CA CYS A 140 3.29 6.54 42.23
C CYS A 140 4.21 5.74 43.15
N GLU A 141 3.63 5.04 44.11
CA GLU A 141 4.36 4.15 45.03
C GLU A 141 4.61 2.77 44.39
N ASP A 142 3.75 2.36 43.45
CA ASP A 142 3.86 1.08 42.72
C ASP A 142 4.23 1.31 41.25
N SER A 143 5.41 0.83 40.85
CA SER A 143 5.93 0.95 39.49
C SER A 143 5.37 -0.08 38.50
N SER A 144 4.58 -1.06 38.95
CA SER A 144 3.98 -2.08 38.08
C SER A 144 2.93 -1.51 37.11
N LEU A 145 2.47 -0.28 37.38
CA LEU A 145 1.58 0.48 36.50
C LEU A 145 2.24 0.95 35.21
N CYS A 146 3.55 1.14 35.21
CA CYS A 146 4.25 1.83 34.14
C CYS A 146 4.51 0.87 32.97
N LYS A 147 4.06 1.23 31.76
CA LYS A 147 4.29 0.46 30.54
C LYS A 147 5.41 1.08 29.70
N ALA A 148 6.27 0.25 29.11
CA ALA A 148 7.42 0.71 28.34
C ALA A 148 7.02 1.37 26.99
N ASP A 149 5.83 1.07 26.49
CA ASP A 149 5.41 1.43 25.13
C ASP A 149 5.17 2.94 24.90
N CYS A 150 5.18 3.78 25.94
CA CYS A 150 4.97 5.23 25.77
C CYS A 150 6.27 6.03 25.58
N GLU A 151 7.45 5.42 25.65
CA GLU A 151 8.74 6.11 25.45
C GLU A 151 8.90 6.65 24.01
N THR A 152 8.08 6.16 23.07
CA THR A 152 8.11 6.51 21.65
C THR A 152 7.21 7.69 21.26
N VAL A 153 6.36 8.17 22.17
CA VAL A 153 5.41 9.26 21.91
C VAL A 153 5.92 10.54 22.54
N ASP A 154 6.08 11.61 21.75
CA ASP A 154 6.42 12.93 22.27
C ASP A 154 5.20 13.49 23.01
N LEU A 155 5.24 13.35 24.34
CA LEU A 155 4.20 13.82 25.24
C LEU A 155 4.75 15.02 26.02
N PRO A 156 4.14 16.21 25.90
CA PRO A 156 4.63 17.39 26.60
C PRO A 156 4.57 17.17 28.11
N GLY A 157 5.68 17.53 28.76
CA GLY A 157 5.80 17.46 30.20
C GLY A 157 4.80 18.35 30.92
N CYS A 158 4.70 18.11 32.20
CA CYS A 158 3.79 18.78 33.11
C CYS A 158 4.04 20.31 33.21
N ASP A 159 5.25 20.76 32.89
CA ASP A 159 5.69 22.16 32.81
C ASP A 159 5.58 22.77 31.40
N GLY A 160 5.09 22.02 30.42
CA GLY A 160 4.99 22.46 29.02
C GLY A 160 6.31 22.37 28.24
N SER A 161 7.37 21.79 28.80
CA SER A 161 8.61 21.50 28.07
C SER A 161 8.47 20.20 27.25
N SER A 162 8.94 20.22 26.00
CA SER A 162 9.07 19.04 25.16
C SER A 162 10.32 18.26 25.56
N GLY A 163 10.19 16.93 25.71
CA GLY A 163 11.32 16.04 26.01
C GLY A 163 11.51 15.63 27.49
N GLY A 164 10.53 15.82 28.36
CA GLY A 164 10.55 15.23 29.71
C GLY A 164 10.23 13.74 29.68
N SER A 165 11.15 12.88 30.14
CA SER A 165 10.87 11.45 30.35
C SER A 165 9.64 11.30 31.25
N LEU A 166 8.53 10.78 30.70
CA LEU A 166 7.45 10.27 31.52
C LEU A 166 7.99 9.04 32.26
N GLY A 167 8.37 9.21 33.53
CA GLY A 167 8.83 8.08 34.34
C GLY A 167 7.79 6.96 34.48
N CYS A 168 6.49 7.25 34.26
CA CYS A 168 5.42 6.27 34.31
C CYS A 168 4.23 6.65 33.41
N CYS A 169 3.85 5.76 32.49
CA CYS A 169 2.66 5.90 31.65
C CYS A 169 1.79 4.64 31.68
N TYR A 170 0.52 4.80 31.33
CA TYR A 170 -0.44 3.71 31.20
C TYR A 170 -1.39 3.97 30.02
N PRO A 171 -1.34 3.18 28.94
CA PRO A 171 -2.32 3.25 27.85
C PRO A 171 -3.65 2.61 28.27
N LEU A 172 -4.78 3.31 28.08
CA LEU A 172 -6.09 2.78 28.51
C LEU A 172 -6.55 1.54 27.73
N SER A 173 -5.95 1.29 26.56
CA SER A 173 -6.14 0.07 25.77
C SER A 173 -5.53 -1.20 26.39
N ASP A 174 -4.67 -1.08 27.40
CA ASP A 174 -4.03 -2.23 28.06
C ASP A 174 -4.99 -3.03 28.96
N HIS A 175 -6.02 -2.37 29.50
CA HIS A 175 -7.09 -3.00 30.29
C HIS A 175 -6.67 -3.81 31.53
N SER A 176 -5.41 -3.79 31.98
CA SER A 176 -4.99 -4.55 33.17
C SER A 176 -5.48 -3.97 34.50
N ILE A 177 -5.54 -2.64 34.60
CA ILE A 177 -5.92 -1.90 35.82
C ILE A 177 -7.17 -1.05 35.60
N TRP A 178 -7.23 -0.34 34.47
CA TRP A 178 -8.37 0.50 34.11
C TRP A 178 -9.27 -0.22 33.11
N HIS A 179 -10.58 -0.18 33.35
CA HIS A 179 -11.59 -0.73 32.46
C HIS A 179 -12.58 0.35 32.01
N VAL A 180 -13.22 0.10 30.87
CA VAL A 180 -14.27 0.96 30.33
C VAL A 180 -15.36 1.21 31.38
N GLY A 181 -15.78 2.47 31.50
CA GLY A 181 -16.75 2.93 32.49
C GLY A 181 -16.14 3.26 33.86
N GLN A 182 -14.83 3.06 34.05
CA GLN A 182 -14.13 3.52 35.24
C GLN A 182 -13.52 4.91 35.05
N GLY A 183 -13.39 5.64 36.15
CA GLY A 183 -12.60 6.86 36.21
C GLY A 183 -11.11 6.63 36.39
N PHE A 184 -10.34 7.71 36.39
CA PHE A 184 -8.91 7.66 36.70
C PHE A 184 -8.62 7.47 38.20
N SER A 185 -9.63 7.52 39.06
CA SER A 185 -9.49 7.23 40.49
C SER A 185 -8.93 5.84 40.77
N VAL A 186 -9.03 4.89 39.83
CA VAL A 186 -8.44 3.54 39.96
C VAL A 186 -6.92 3.58 40.16
N PHE A 187 -6.23 4.61 39.67
CA PHE A 187 -4.77 4.74 39.84
C PHE A 187 -4.39 5.23 41.25
N SER A 188 -5.33 5.77 42.02
CA SER A 188 -5.06 6.26 43.38
C SER A 188 -4.67 5.14 44.36
N GLN A 189 -5.12 3.90 44.12
CA GLN A 189 -4.79 2.75 44.98
C GLN A 189 -3.31 2.33 44.89
N PHE A 190 -2.57 2.88 43.92
CA PHE A 190 -1.14 2.62 43.69
C PHE A 190 -0.25 3.78 44.16
N GLY A 191 -0.81 4.70 44.97
CA GLY A 191 -0.07 5.81 45.58
C GLY A 191 0.21 6.99 44.66
N CYS A 192 -0.26 6.98 43.40
CA CYS A 192 -0.06 8.07 42.44
C CYS A 192 -0.67 9.40 42.94
N ARG A 193 0.12 10.48 42.93
CA ARG A 193 -0.28 11.80 43.46
C ARG A 193 -0.70 12.82 42.41
N GLY A 194 -0.54 12.51 41.14
CA GLY A 194 -0.99 13.35 40.04
C GLY A 194 -1.06 12.60 38.72
N PHE A 195 -1.67 13.23 37.71
CA PHE A 195 -1.73 12.67 36.38
C PHE A 195 -1.86 13.73 35.28
N SER A 196 -1.60 13.28 34.06
CA SER A 196 -1.90 13.96 32.80
C SER A 196 -2.52 12.97 31.81
N SER A 197 -3.21 13.47 30.79
CA SER A 197 -3.86 12.65 29.76
C SER A 197 -3.56 13.22 28.38
N TRP A 198 -3.36 12.33 27.42
CA TRP A 198 -3.18 12.66 26.02
C TRP A 198 -3.97 11.70 25.14
N ALA A 199 -4.47 12.22 24.02
CA ALA A 199 -5.04 11.42 22.95
C ALA A 199 -3.96 11.18 21.89
N VAL A 200 -3.61 9.91 21.66
CA VAL A 200 -2.64 9.52 20.64
C VAL A 200 -3.40 8.98 19.43
N LEU A 201 -3.36 9.71 18.32
CA LEU A 201 -3.98 9.28 17.07
C LEU A 201 -3.19 8.12 16.47
N ARG A 202 -3.90 7.13 15.92
CA ARG A 202 -3.27 5.98 15.23
C ARG A 202 -2.39 6.50 14.08
N GLY A 203 -1.11 6.14 14.10
CA GLY A 203 -0.11 6.58 13.11
C GLY A 203 0.55 7.93 13.38
N SER A 204 0.30 8.55 14.55
CA SER A 204 0.99 9.75 15.02
C SER A 204 2.02 9.40 16.10
N ASN A 205 3.18 10.06 16.07
CA ASN A 205 4.20 9.96 17.12
C ASN A 205 4.07 11.08 18.17
N SER A 206 3.02 11.91 18.09
CA SER A 206 2.71 12.99 19.03
C SER A 206 1.30 12.85 19.58
N GLY A 207 1.14 13.03 20.89
CA GLY A 207 -0.15 13.03 21.58
C GLY A 207 -0.70 14.44 21.80
N ASN A 208 -1.98 14.66 21.51
CA ASN A 208 -2.65 15.92 21.85
C ASN A 208 -3.09 15.88 23.31
N ARG A 209 -2.67 16.87 24.10
CA ARG A 209 -3.04 16.96 25.51
C ARG A 209 -4.55 17.13 25.65
N GLY A 210 -5.15 16.37 26.57
CA GLY A 210 -6.58 16.38 26.85
C GLY A 210 -7.11 14.97 27.11
N VAL A 211 -8.42 14.86 27.29
CA VAL A 211 -9.10 13.59 27.39
C VAL A 211 -9.98 13.40 26.16
N LYS A 212 -9.68 12.39 25.35
CA LYS A 212 -10.56 11.95 24.28
C LYS A 212 -11.76 11.23 24.89
N LEU A 213 -12.94 11.76 24.63
CA LEU A 213 -14.21 11.10 24.95
C LEU A 213 -14.76 10.48 23.67
N GLU A 214 -15.19 9.22 23.75
CA GLU A 214 -16.09 8.66 22.74
C GLU A 214 -17.51 9.17 23.03
N TRP A 215 -18.28 9.42 21.98
CA TRP A 215 -19.69 9.79 22.09
C TRP A 215 -20.59 8.76 21.40
N ALA A 216 -21.83 8.64 21.85
CA ALA A 216 -22.81 7.75 21.23
C ALA A 216 -24.24 8.20 21.55
N ILE A 217 -25.20 7.64 20.82
CA ILE A 217 -26.62 7.82 21.08
C ILE A 217 -27.25 6.50 21.52
N ALA A 218 -28.36 6.59 22.27
CA ALA A 218 -29.06 5.41 22.75
C ALA A 218 -29.75 4.66 21.61
N ARG A 219 -29.60 3.33 21.57
CA ARG A 219 -30.21 2.44 20.56
C ARG A 219 -31.75 2.56 20.44
N ASN A 220 -32.44 2.99 21.51
CA ASN A 220 -33.90 3.03 21.60
C ASN A 220 -34.55 4.35 21.10
N SER A 221 -33.81 5.23 20.42
CA SER A 221 -34.44 6.40 19.76
C SER A 221 -35.35 5.92 18.61
N SER A 222 -36.63 6.26 18.65
CA SER A 222 -37.75 5.66 17.92
C SER A 222 -37.84 5.93 16.38
N ASN A 223 -36.74 6.27 15.72
CA ASN A 223 -36.65 6.47 14.26
C ASN A 223 -35.47 5.66 13.64
N GLU A 224 -35.42 5.51 12.31
CA GLU A 224 -34.21 5.04 11.60
C GLU A 224 -33.02 5.90 12.03
N VAL A 225 -32.12 5.34 12.85
CA VAL A 225 -31.00 6.05 13.45
C VAL A 225 -29.95 6.41 12.40
N CYS A 226 -29.63 5.43 11.55
CA CYS A 226 -28.65 5.58 10.49
C CYS A 226 -29.34 5.89 9.15
N ALA A 227 -28.70 6.75 8.37
CA ALA A 227 -29.13 7.07 7.01
C ALA A 227 -28.99 5.85 6.09
N ARG A 228 -29.55 5.93 4.89
CA ARG A 228 -29.30 4.93 3.85
C ARG A 228 -27.82 4.88 3.51
N ASN A 229 -27.32 3.67 3.25
CA ASN A 229 -25.89 3.39 3.00
C ASN A 229 -24.98 3.70 4.20
N ALA A 230 -25.53 3.63 5.42
CA ALA A 230 -24.78 3.68 6.67
C ALA A 230 -25.02 2.41 7.48
N ASP A 231 -23.96 1.92 8.13
CA ASP A 231 -24.01 0.80 9.04
C ASP A 231 -24.02 1.29 10.50
N MET A 232 -24.82 0.63 11.33
CA MET A 232 -24.87 0.90 12.77
C MET A 232 -23.70 0.19 13.46
N VAL A 233 -22.87 0.94 14.16
CA VAL A 233 -21.74 0.42 14.94
C VAL A 233 -21.98 0.67 16.43
N ASN A 234 -21.59 -0.27 17.27
CA ASN A 234 -21.66 -0.09 18.72
C ASN A 234 -20.50 0.81 19.18
N ALA A 235 -20.78 1.71 20.13
CA ALA A 235 -19.73 2.45 20.80
C ALA A 235 -18.95 1.54 21.74
N THR A 236 -17.65 1.80 21.88
CA THR A 236 -16.76 0.95 22.68
C THR A 236 -16.84 1.31 24.16
N SER A 237 -17.01 2.61 24.44
CA SER A 237 -16.89 3.19 25.78
C SER A 237 -18.24 3.51 26.43
N ILE A 238 -19.34 3.24 25.73
CA ILE A 238 -20.71 3.62 26.12
C ILE A 238 -21.63 2.39 26.00
N GLU A 239 -22.17 1.96 27.13
CA GLU A 239 -23.04 0.79 27.23
C GLU A 239 -24.35 1.01 26.48
N GLY A 240 -24.63 0.16 25.48
CA GLY A 240 -25.83 0.29 24.65
C GLY A 240 -25.84 1.51 23.71
N GLY A 241 -24.72 2.24 23.64
CA GLY A 241 -24.52 3.36 22.73
C GLY A 241 -24.22 2.88 21.30
N VAL A 242 -24.79 3.56 20.31
CA VAL A 242 -24.56 3.29 18.89
C VAL A 242 -24.14 4.55 18.14
N ARG A 243 -23.43 4.35 17.03
CA ARG A 243 -23.08 5.36 16.02
C ARG A 243 -23.41 4.82 14.63
N CYS A 244 -23.33 5.69 13.64
CA CYS A 244 -23.51 5.33 12.23
C CYS A 244 -22.23 5.63 11.45
N VAL A 245 -21.85 4.72 10.56
CA VAL A 245 -20.67 4.86 9.70
C VAL A 245 -21.09 4.62 8.26
N CYS A 246 -20.69 5.51 7.34
CA CYS A 246 -21.00 5.32 5.93
C CYS A 246 -20.30 4.10 5.35
N GLN A 247 -21.02 3.38 4.48
CA GLN A 247 -20.48 2.27 3.70
C GLN A 247 -19.42 2.76 2.70
N ASP A 248 -18.55 1.85 2.25
CA ASP A 248 -17.52 2.15 1.25
C ASP A 248 -18.11 2.83 0.01
N GLY A 249 -17.45 3.91 -0.44
CA GLY A 249 -17.93 4.74 -1.55
C GLY A 249 -18.94 5.83 -1.17
N TYR A 250 -19.27 5.96 0.11
CA TYR A 250 -20.05 7.06 0.65
C TYR A 250 -19.28 7.85 1.71
N PHE A 251 -19.61 9.12 1.86
CA PHE A 251 -19.00 10.05 2.79
C PHE A 251 -20.08 10.86 3.50
N GLY A 252 -19.96 11.04 4.81
CA GLY A 252 -21.08 11.53 5.61
C GLY A 252 -20.91 11.35 7.11
N ASP A 253 -21.86 11.89 7.88
CA ASP A 253 -21.98 11.61 9.32
C ASP A 253 -22.72 10.30 9.60
N GLY A 254 -23.38 9.71 8.59
CA GLY A 254 -24.07 8.43 8.69
C GLY A 254 -25.44 8.48 9.36
N PHE A 255 -25.87 9.60 9.93
CA PHE A 255 -27.14 9.69 10.65
C PHE A 255 -28.28 10.19 9.77
N ALA A 256 -29.48 9.60 9.93
CA ALA A 256 -30.64 9.99 9.13
C ALA A 256 -31.10 11.44 9.42
N ASN A 257 -30.92 11.91 10.66
CA ASN A 257 -31.21 13.28 11.09
C ASN A 257 -30.05 14.26 10.85
N GLY A 258 -28.91 13.77 10.37
CA GLY A 258 -27.73 14.57 10.03
C GLY A 258 -27.64 14.83 8.53
N SER A 259 -26.43 14.87 8.03
CA SER A 259 -26.08 14.95 6.60
C SER A 259 -26.30 13.63 5.88
N GLY A 260 -26.36 12.51 6.63
CA GLY A 260 -26.48 11.16 6.09
C GLY A 260 -25.23 10.76 5.32
N CYS A 261 -25.36 9.80 4.40
CA CYS A 261 -24.27 9.33 3.55
C CYS A 261 -24.46 9.77 2.11
N LEU A 262 -23.53 10.59 1.62
CA LEU A 262 -23.50 11.08 0.24
C LEU A 262 -22.54 10.22 -0.57
N GLN A 263 -22.89 9.88 -1.80
CA GLN A 263 -21.99 9.16 -2.69
C GLN A 263 -20.71 9.98 -2.89
N SER A 264 -19.55 9.35 -2.68
CA SER A 264 -18.24 9.96 -2.91
C SER A 264 -17.72 9.61 -4.30
N CYS A 265 -17.17 10.60 -5.00
CA CYS A 265 -16.57 10.43 -6.31
C CYS A 265 -15.43 11.44 -6.51
N ILE A 266 -14.58 11.22 -7.50
CA ILE A 266 -13.53 12.17 -7.87
C ILE A 266 -13.99 12.93 -9.12
N LYS A 267 -14.10 14.26 -9.00
CA LYS A 267 -14.44 15.16 -10.11
C LYS A 267 -13.35 16.21 -10.26
N ASN A 268 -12.73 16.27 -11.44
CA ASN A 268 -11.62 17.18 -11.74
C ASN A 268 -10.44 17.09 -10.74
N GLY A 269 -10.14 15.88 -10.24
CA GLY A 269 -9.06 15.67 -9.27
C GLY A 269 -9.39 16.09 -7.84
N GLN A 270 -10.59 16.59 -7.57
CA GLN A 270 -11.08 16.89 -6.22
C GLN A 270 -12.16 15.89 -5.80
N GLU A 271 -12.21 15.57 -4.51
CA GLU A 271 -13.30 14.80 -3.95
C GLU A 271 -14.60 15.60 -4.08
N ALA A 272 -15.62 14.97 -4.66
CA ALA A 272 -16.95 15.52 -4.86
C ALA A 272 -17.96 14.54 -4.24
N TYR A 273 -19.10 15.09 -3.78
CA TYR A 273 -20.08 14.31 -3.05
C TYR A 273 -21.50 14.54 -3.57
N GLY A 274 -22.35 13.52 -3.45
CA GLY A 274 -23.78 13.61 -3.72
C GLY A 274 -24.11 14.04 -5.15
N ASN A 275 -24.88 15.13 -5.30
CA ASN A 275 -25.36 15.59 -6.60
C ASN A 275 -24.25 16.03 -7.56
N ASP A 276 -23.06 16.36 -7.05
CA ASP A 276 -21.93 16.74 -7.88
C ASP A 276 -21.31 15.55 -8.62
N CYS A 277 -21.56 14.32 -8.13
CA CYS A 277 -21.23 13.08 -8.83
C CYS A 277 -22.14 12.83 -10.04
N PHE A 278 -23.34 13.42 -10.08
CA PHE A 278 -24.26 13.27 -11.21
C PHE A 278 -24.04 14.37 -12.25
N ILE A 279 -23.50 13.99 -13.41
CA ILE A 279 -23.44 14.88 -14.57
C ILE A 279 -24.88 15.16 -15.02
N LYS A 280 -25.39 16.38 -14.79
CA LYS A 280 -26.67 16.84 -15.33
C LYS A 280 -26.64 16.76 -16.87
N ARG A 281 -27.21 15.70 -17.43
CA ARG A 281 -27.56 15.57 -18.86
C ARG A 281 -28.69 16.55 -19.20
N HIS A 282 -28.44 17.85 -19.21
CA HIS A 282 -29.46 18.83 -19.59
C HIS A 282 -29.21 19.54 -20.93
N ASP A 283 -28.18 19.13 -21.68
CA ASP A 283 -27.91 19.70 -23.01
C ASP A 283 -27.81 18.66 -24.14
N GLN A 284 -28.11 17.38 -23.86
CA GLN A 284 -28.09 16.33 -24.90
C GLN A 284 -29.37 16.26 -25.75
N ARG A 285 -30.52 16.76 -25.27
CA ARG A 285 -31.77 16.72 -26.06
C ARG A 285 -31.75 17.65 -27.28
N LYS A 286 -31.05 18.79 -27.22
CA LYS A 286 -30.94 19.71 -28.36
C LYS A 286 -30.02 19.16 -29.46
N ILE A 287 -28.96 18.47 -29.07
CA ILE A 287 -27.97 17.88 -30.00
C ILE A 287 -28.55 16.65 -30.72
N VAL A 288 -29.36 15.83 -30.04
CA VAL A 288 -29.98 14.63 -30.64
C VAL A 288 -30.99 14.98 -31.75
N ILE A 289 -31.72 16.09 -31.64
CA ILE A 289 -32.67 16.53 -32.68
C ILE A 289 -31.93 17.00 -33.93
N ILE A 290 -30.82 17.71 -33.76
CA ILE A 290 -29.99 18.18 -34.88
C ILE A 290 -29.27 17.00 -35.55
N ALA A 291 -28.72 16.05 -34.77
CA ALA A 291 -28.09 14.84 -35.29
C ALA A 291 -29.07 13.90 -36.02
N GLY A 292 -30.33 13.83 -35.57
CA GLY A 292 -31.37 12.99 -36.17
C GLY A 292 -31.81 13.43 -37.57
N ILE A 293 -31.60 14.70 -37.95
CA ILE A 293 -31.96 15.23 -39.27
C ILE A 293 -30.76 15.23 -40.22
N PHE A 294 -29.58 15.63 -39.74
CA PHE A 294 -28.38 15.71 -40.57
C PHE A 294 -27.68 14.36 -40.78
N GLY A 295 -27.78 13.43 -39.82
CA GLY A 295 -27.19 12.10 -39.91
C GLY A 295 -27.70 11.27 -41.09
N PRO A 296 -29.03 11.12 -41.28
CA PRO A 296 -29.57 10.36 -42.40
C PRO A 296 -29.24 10.97 -43.77
N VAL A 297 -29.23 12.30 -43.88
CA VAL A 297 -28.89 13.00 -45.13
C VAL A 297 -27.43 12.77 -45.52
N LEU A 298 -26.51 12.82 -44.55
CA LEU A 298 -25.09 12.54 -44.79
C LEU A 298 -24.83 11.07 -45.10
N ILE A 299 -25.55 10.13 -44.47
CA ILE A 299 -25.44 8.70 -44.75
C ILE A 299 -25.94 8.40 -46.17
N VAL A 300 -27.08 8.94 -46.58
CA VAL A 300 -27.62 8.74 -47.94
C VAL A 300 -26.69 9.34 -48.99
N ALA A 301 -26.18 10.56 -48.77
CA ALA A 301 -25.21 11.19 -49.67
C ALA A 301 -23.92 10.37 -49.79
N SER A 302 -23.44 9.81 -48.67
CA SER A 302 -22.24 8.96 -48.62
C SER A 302 -22.45 7.62 -49.32
N LEU A 303 -23.62 6.98 -49.15
CA LEU A 303 -23.96 5.72 -49.82
C LEU A 303 -24.13 5.91 -51.34
N VAL A 304 -24.71 7.04 -51.77
CA VAL A 304 -24.81 7.39 -53.19
C VAL A 304 -23.42 7.64 -53.78
N ALA A 305 -22.56 8.38 -53.10
CA ALA A 305 -21.17 8.59 -53.52
C ALA A 305 -20.38 7.27 -53.58
N LEU A 306 -20.55 6.39 -52.58
CA LEU A 306 -19.93 5.06 -52.53
C LEU A 306 -20.42 4.17 -53.67
N PHE A 307 -21.72 4.21 -54.01
CA PHE A 307 -22.28 3.45 -55.13
C PHE A 307 -21.68 3.90 -56.48
N TYR A 308 -21.42 5.21 -56.66
CA TYR A 308 -20.73 5.71 -57.84
C TYR A 308 -19.23 5.35 -57.87
N LEU A 309 -18.59 5.21 -56.70
CA LEU A 309 -17.18 4.80 -56.59
C LEU A 309 -16.98 3.29 -56.78
N LEU A 310 -17.88 2.46 -56.24
CA LEU A 310 -17.85 0.99 -56.37
C LEU A 310 -18.21 0.50 -57.79
N LYS A 311 -18.85 1.35 -58.60
CA LYS A 311 -19.09 1.06 -60.03
C LYS A 311 -17.84 1.25 -60.91
N ARG A 312 -16.71 1.69 -60.36
CA ARG A 312 -15.41 1.64 -61.06
C ARG A 312 -14.83 0.23 -60.95
N PRO A 313 -14.56 -0.46 -62.08
CA PRO A 313 -13.96 -1.78 -62.03
C PRO A 313 -12.49 -1.67 -61.61
N GLY A 314 -12.17 -2.08 -60.38
CA GLY A 314 -10.83 -2.14 -59.82
C GLY A 314 -10.66 -3.39 -58.95
N LYS A 315 -9.61 -4.16 -59.22
CA LYS A 315 -9.34 -5.55 -58.79
C LYS A 315 -9.26 -5.75 -57.26
N PRO A 316 -9.51 -6.98 -56.72
CA PRO A 316 -9.54 -7.24 -55.29
C PRO A 316 -8.16 -7.59 -54.70
N GLY A 317 -7.86 -7.02 -53.52
CA GLY A 317 -6.74 -7.41 -52.66
C GLY A 317 -6.33 -6.29 -51.69
N MET A 318 -7.11 -6.03 -50.63
CA MET A 318 -6.77 -5.04 -49.60
C MET A 318 -7.56 -5.27 -48.29
N LEU A 319 -7.23 -6.33 -47.52
CA LEU A 319 -7.76 -6.55 -46.17
C LEU A 319 -6.66 -6.99 -45.15
N ASP A 320 -5.37 -6.89 -45.48
CA ASP A 320 -4.27 -7.27 -44.56
C ASP A 320 -3.48 -6.08 -44.01
N THR A 321 -3.66 -4.87 -44.56
CA THR A 321 -2.77 -3.73 -44.28
C THR A 321 -3.13 -2.95 -43.02
N GLU A 322 -4.39 -2.99 -42.57
CA GLU A 322 -4.85 -2.16 -41.44
C GLU A 322 -4.44 -2.74 -40.07
N GLN A 323 -4.41 -4.08 -39.95
CA GLN A 323 -4.05 -4.77 -38.70
C GLN A 323 -2.54 -4.68 -38.41
N ALA A 324 -1.70 -4.66 -39.45
CA ALA A 324 -0.25 -4.50 -39.33
C ALA A 324 0.19 -3.11 -38.85
N TYR A 325 -0.58 -2.06 -39.15
CA TYR A 325 -0.24 -0.68 -38.78
C TYR A 325 -0.43 -0.43 -37.27
N PHE A 326 -1.53 -0.92 -36.69
CA PHE A 326 -1.80 -0.78 -35.26
C PHE A 326 -0.82 -1.61 -34.40
N HIS A 327 -0.46 -2.81 -34.86
CA HIS A 327 0.51 -3.68 -34.19
C HIS A 327 1.90 -3.03 -34.13
N ASN A 328 2.38 -2.46 -35.24
CA ASN A 328 3.67 -1.77 -35.30
C ASN A 328 3.76 -0.53 -34.38
N HIS A 329 2.67 0.23 -34.24
CA HIS A 329 2.63 1.37 -33.33
C HIS A 329 2.68 0.93 -31.85
N SER A 330 1.96 -0.14 -31.50
CA SER A 330 1.98 -0.70 -30.15
C SER A 330 3.35 -1.29 -29.79
N ILE A 331 4.00 -1.98 -30.74
CA ILE A 331 5.36 -2.55 -30.57
C ILE A 331 6.39 -1.45 -30.27
N ARG A 332 6.39 -0.36 -31.05
CA ARG A 332 7.31 0.77 -30.83
C ARG A 332 7.05 1.49 -29.51
N LYS A 333 5.80 1.50 -29.05
CA LYS A 333 5.43 2.08 -27.76
C LYS A 333 5.89 1.20 -26.59
N ALA A 334 5.72 -0.12 -26.70
CA ALA A 334 6.12 -1.08 -25.69
C ALA A 334 7.64 -1.23 -25.54
N CYS A 335 8.39 -1.04 -26.62
CA CYS A 335 9.85 -1.08 -26.59
C CYS A 335 10.41 0.30 -26.86
N ARG A 336 10.45 1.14 -25.81
CA ARG A 336 11.15 2.44 -25.82
C ARG A 336 12.67 2.30 -26.02
N SER A 337 13.21 1.12 -25.77
CA SER A 337 14.61 0.75 -25.93
C SER A 337 14.88 0.11 -27.30
N ARG A 338 15.90 -0.75 -27.42
CA ARG A 338 16.35 -1.29 -28.72
C ARG A 338 15.41 -2.38 -29.25
N LEU A 339 15.00 -2.27 -30.51
CA LEU A 339 14.34 -3.36 -31.22
C LEU A 339 15.41 -4.27 -31.85
N PHE A 340 15.46 -5.52 -31.40
CA PHE A 340 16.34 -6.56 -31.92
C PHE A 340 15.62 -7.36 -33.00
N SER A 341 16.37 -7.89 -33.97
CA SER A 341 15.84 -8.90 -34.89
C SER A 341 15.91 -10.29 -34.25
N HIS A 342 15.01 -11.19 -34.64
CA HIS A 342 15.10 -12.59 -34.17
C HIS A 342 16.46 -13.22 -34.49
N GLN A 343 16.97 -13.00 -35.70
CA GLN A 343 18.27 -13.54 -36.13
C GLN A 343 19.42 -13.08 -35.22
N GLU A 344 19.43 -11.80 -34.81
CA GLU A 344 20.48 -11.29 -33.93
C GLU A 344 20.49 -12.02 -32.58
N LEU A 345 19.31 -12.25 -31.99
CA LEU A 345 19.19 -12.93 -30.70
C LEU A 345 19.38 -14.45 -30.80
N GLU A 346 19.04 -15.03 -31.95
CA GLU A 346 19.33 -16.43 -32.27
C GLU A 346 20.84 -16.67 -32.39
N GLU A 347 21.56 -15.81 -33.11
CA GLU A 347 23.03 -15.84 -33.19
C GLU A 347 23.67 -15.64 -31.82
N ALA A 348 23.18 -14.66 -31.04
CA ALA A 348 23.70 -14.37 -29.70
C ALA A 348 23.57 -15.55 -28.73
N THR A 349 22.57 -16.42 -28.91
CA THR A 349 22.29 -17.59 -28.06
C THR A 349 22.74 -18.92 -28.66
N ASN A 350 23.41 -18.90 -29.81
CA ASN A 350 23.77 -20.09 -30.57
C ASN A 350 22.55 -20.99 -30.89
N GLY A 351 21.44 -20.37 -31.33
CA GLY A 351 20.20 -21.07 -31.66
C GLY A 351 19.38 -21.48 -30.44
N PHE A 352 19.42 -20.70 -29.35
CA PHE A 352 18.77 -21.03 -28.06
C PHE A 352 19.22 -22.39 -27.49
N GLU A 353 20.52 -22.64 -27.52
CA GLU A 353 21.11 -23.90 -27.09
C GLU A 353 20.81 -24.20 -25.60
N GLU A 354 20.55 -25.46 -25.27
CA GLU A 354 20.25 -25.88 -23.89
C GLU A 354 21.39 -25.57 -22.90
N SER A 355 22.64 -25.59 -23.35
CA SER A 355 23.82 -25.24 -22.54
C SER A 355 23.83 -23.76 -22.10
N ARG A 356 23.06 -22.89 -22.78
CA ARG A 356 22.91 -21.47 -22.48
C ARG A 356 21.68 -21.16 -21.62
N LYS A 357 20.87 -22.16 -21.27
CA LYS A 357 19.66 -21.97 -20.46
C LYS A 357 20.02 -21.54 -19.04
N LEU A 358 19.44 -20.41 -18.62
CA LEU A 358 19.56 -19.85 -17.26
C LEU A 358 18.39 -20.28 -16.39
N MET A 359 17.18 -20.29 -16.97
CA MET A 359 15.94 -20.59 -16.25
C MET A 359 14.90 -21.15 -17.22
N GLN A 360 14.04 -22.04 -16.74
CA GLN A 360 12.82 -22.44 -17.41
C GLN A 360 11.64 -22.31 -16.44
N SER A 361 10.58 -21.63 -16.87
CA SER A 361 9.33 -21.47 -16.12
C SER A 361 8.11 -21.74 -17.02
N THR A 362 6.91 -21.69 -16.46
CA THR A 362 5.67 -21.80 -17.23
C THR A 362 5.51 -20.68 -18.25
N ASN A 363 6.12 -19.52 -18.00
CA ASN A 363 5.94 -18.29 -18.76
C ASN A 363 7.00 -18.11 -19.86
N GLY A 364 8.03 -18.95 -19.87
CA GLY A 364 9.11 -18.84 -20.85
C GLY A 364 10.39 -19.55 -20.43
N THR A 365 11.43 -19.35 -21.24
CA THR A 365 12.78 -19.83 -20.95
C THR A 365 13.75 -18.67 -21.11
N MET A 366 14.68 -18.53 -20.18
CA MET A 366 15.70 -17.48 -20.22
C MET A 366 17.04 -18.09 -20.61
N PHE A 367 17.75 -17.43 -21.53
CA PHE A 367 19.03 -17.87 -22.07
C PHE A 367 20.10 -16.80 -21.88
N ALA A 368 21.35 -17.20 -21.63
CA ALA A 368 22.49 -16.31 -21.74
C ALA A 368 22.88 -16.14 -23.21
N GLY A 369 23.19 -14.92 -23.60
CA GLY A 369 23.66 -14.60 -24.94
C GLY A 369 24.82 -13.60 -24.94
N VAL A 370 25.52 -13.54 -26.06
CA VAL A 370 26.55 -12.53 -26.33
C VAL A 370 26.20 -11.85 -27.66
N LEU A 371 25.87 -10.56 -27.61
CA LEU A 371 25.55 -9.79 -28.80
C LEU A 371 26.79 -9.59 -29.68
N GLY A 372 26.61 -9.19 -30.94
CA GLY A 372 27.72 -8.99 -31.89
C GLY A 372 28.74 -7.94 -31.49
N ASP A 373 28.39 -7.04 -30.56
CA ASP A 373 29.29 -6.06 -29.96
C ASP A 373 30.06 -6.58 -28.73
N GLY A 374 29.84 -7.83 -28.33
CA GLY A 374 30.45 -8.48 -27.16
C GLY A 374 29.67 -8.31 -25.85
N SER A 375 28.54 -7.59 -25.86
CA SER A 375 27.72 -7.39 -24.66
C SER A 375 27.05 -8.68 -24.22
N HIS A 376 27.16 -9.01 -22.92
CA HIS A 376 26.48 -10.16 -22.35
C HIS A 376 25.04 -9.80 -21.98
N VAL A 377 24.09 -10.64 -22.38
CA VAL A 377 22.66 -10.39 -22.21
C VAL A 377 21.91 -11.64 -21.71
N ALA A 378 20.82 -11.40 -20.99
CA ALA A 378 19.84 -12.42 -20.61
C ALA A 378 18.60 -12.27 -21.49
N ILE A 379 18.29 -13.28 -22.29
CA ILE A 379 17.19 -13.25 -23.27
C ILE A 379 16.07 -14.13 -22.76
N HIS A 380 14.95 -13.49 -22.37
CA HIS A 380 13.73 -14.17 -21.97
C HIS A 380 12.86 -14.46 -23.19
N LYS A 381 12.84 -15.72 -23.60
CA LYS A 381 11.95 -16.24 -24.64
C LYS A 381 10.59 -16.57 -24.04
N LEU A 382 9.59 -15.74 -24.34
CA LEU A 382 8.25 -15.87 -23.76
C LEU A 382 7.48 -17.00 -24.45
N LYS A 383 6.66 -17.71 -23.67
CA LYS A 383 5.80 -18.78 -24.20
C LYS A 383 4.42 -18.23 -24.59
N CYS A 384 4.35 -17.48 -25.69
CA CYS A 384 3.09 -17.03 -26.29
C CYS A 384 2.60 -18.07 -27.32
N GLU A 385 1.37 -18.58 -27.17
CA GLU A 385 0.79 -19.58 -28.08
C GLU A 385 -0.05 -18.93 -29.19
N ASN A 386 -0.60 -17.74 -28.93
CA ASN A 386 -1.46 -17.04 -29.88
C ASN A 386 -1.28 -15.50 -29.83
N GLU A 387 -1.83 -14.79 -30.83
CA GLU A 387 -1.72 -13.33 -30.90
C GLU A 387 -2.30 -12.59 -29.69
N ARG A 388 -3.30 -13.17 -28.99
CA ARG A 388 -3.87 -12.54 -27.79
C ARG A 388 -2.88 -12.54 -26.64
N ASP A 389 -2.05 -13.57 -26.53
CA ASP A 389 -0.99 -13.65 -25.53
C ASP A 389 0.04 -12.54 -25.76
N ILE A 390 0.39 -12.29 -27.03
CA ILE A 390 1.29 -11.19 -27.42
C ILE A 390 0.66 -9.84 -27.03
N ILE A 391 -0.61 -9.62 -27.35
CA ILE A 391 -1.33 -8.38 -27.01
C ILE A 391 -1.38 -8.15 -25.49
N GLN A 392 -1.48 -9.20 -24.67
CA GLN A 392 -1.48 -9.10 -23.21
C GLN A 392 -0.10 -8.80 -22.62
N VAL A 393 0.97 -9.25 -23.27
CA VAL A 393 2.36 -9.07 -22.81
C VAL A 393 2.88 -7.66 -23.12
N LEU A 394 2.51 -7.05 -24.26
CA LEU A 394 3.06 -5.76 -24.68
C LEU A 394 2.94 -4.64 -23.62
N PRO A 395 1.79 -4.43 -22.96
CA PRO A 395 1.68 -3.42 -21.90
C PRO A 395 2.58 -3.70 -20.70
N GLN A 396 2.86 -4.96 -20.40
CA GLN A 396 3.73 -5.34 -19.29
C GLN A 396 5.21 -5.08 -19.61
N ILE A 397 5.62 -5.35 -20.86
CA ILE A 397 6.96 -4.96 -21.34
C ILE A 397 7.09 -3.44 -21.30
N GLU A 398 6.07 -2.70 -21.73
CA GLU A 398 6.06 -1.23 -21.66
C GLU A 398 6.26 -0.74 -20.23
N ALA A 399 5.47 -1.26 -19.29
CA ALA A 399 5.55 -0.88 -17.88
C ALA A 399 6.93 -1.19 -17.27
N LEU A 400 7.50 -2.37 -17.57
CA LEU A 400 8.84 -2.74 -17.10
C LEU A 400 9.94 -1.88 -17.71
N SER A 401 9.79 -1.46 -18.97
CA SER A 401 10.77 -0.61 -19.65
C SER A 401 10.91 0.78 -19.01
N ASP A 402 9.88 1.24 -18.29
CA ASP A 402 9.85 2.53 -17.61
C ASP A 402 10.40 2.47 -16.18
N VAL A 403 10.68 1.27 -15.64
CA VAL A 403 11.21 1.10 -14.29
C VAL A 403 12.72 1.21 -14.29
N VAL A 404 13.25 2.16 -13.52
CA VAL A 404 14.69 2.31 -13.28
C VAL A 404 14.97 2.15 -11.79
N HIS A 405 15.59 1.03 -11.40
CA HIS A 405 15.95 0.76 -10.01
C HIS A 405 17.32 0.07 -9.93
N ARG A 406 18.14 0.41 -8.91
CA ARG A 406 19.50 -0.15 -8.78
C ARG A 406 19.51 -1.68 -8.69
N ASN A 407 18.47 -2.28 -8.11
CA ASN A 407 18.34 -3.73 -7.95
C ASN A 407 17.45 -4.43 -8.99
N MET A 408 17.12 -3.75 -10.08
CA MET A 408 16.46 -4.35 -11.25
C MET A 408 17.46 -4.45 -12.40
N ALA A 409 17.43 -5.55 -13.13
CA ALA A 409 18.22 -5.69 -14.35
C ALA A 409 17.63 -4.79 -15.44
N CYS A 410 18.48 -3.95 -16.05
CA CYS A 410 18.07 -3.04 -17.11
C CYS A 410 17.50 -3.80 -18.33
N LEU A 411 16.32 -3.38 -18.80
CA LEU A 411 15.70 -3.88 -20.01
C LEU A 411 16.31 -3.20 -21.25
N ILE A 412 17.22 -3.90 -21.91
CA ILE A 412 17.98 -3.39 -23.06
C ILE A 412 17.08 -3.27 -24.31
N GLY A 413 16.13 -4.18 -24.46
CA GLY A 413 15.30 -4.23 -25.66
C GLY A 413 14.41 -5.45 -25.76
N CYS A 414 13.80 -5.59 -26.93
CA CYS A 414 12.90 -6.68 -27.23
C CYS A 414 12.97 -7.08 -28.71
N CYS A 415 12.47 -8.27 -29.05
CA CYS A 415 12.17 -8.69 -30.41
C CYS A 415 10.70 -9.12 -30.46
N ILE A 416 9.89 -8.45 -31.29
CA ILE A 416 8.46 -8.73 -31.46
C ILE A 416 8.19 -8.80 -32.98
N ASP A 417 8.59 -9.91 -33.59
CA ASP A 417 8.43 -10.16 -35.02
C ASP A 417 7.18 -11.01 -35.28
N SER A 418 6.39 -10.63 -36.30
CA SER A 418 5.18 -11.35 -36.72
C SER A 418 5.56 -12.70 -37.33
N GLY A 419 5.65 -13.74 -36.49
CA GLY A 419 6.07 -15.08 -36.90
C GLY A 419 6.95 -15.80 -35.85
N TYR A 420 7.47 -15.06 -34.87
CA TYR A 420 8.30 -15.59 -33.80
C TYR A 420 7.71 -15.28 -32.41
N THR A 421 8.09 -16.08 -31.42
CA THR A 421 7.75 -15.80 -30.02
C THR A 421 8.44 -14.52 -29.55
N PRO A 422 7.76 -13.62 -28.81
CA PRO A 422 8.40 -12.42 -28.30
C PRO A 422 9.60 -12.74 -27.40
N LEU A 423 10.66 -11.95 -27.56
CA LEU A 423 11.90 -12.05 -26.77
C LEU A 423 12.12 -10.74 -26.03
N VAL A 424 12.48 -10.81 -24.75
CA VAL A 424 12.83 -9.65 -23.93
C VAL A 424 14.29 -9.75 -23.51
N VAL A 425 15.06 -8.70 -23.71
CA VAL A 425 16.52 -8.68 -23.53
C VAL A 425 16.87 -7.83 -22.32
N TYR A 426 17.53 -8.43 -21.35
CA TYR A 426 18.04 -7.78 -20.14
C TYR A 426 19.57 -7.76 -20.14
N GLU A 427 20.15 -6.85 -19.35
CA GLU A 427 21.57 -6.95 -19.01
C GLU A 427 21.88 -8.26 -18.28
N TYR A 428 23.07 -8.83 -18.53
CA TYR A 428 23.56 -10.01 -17.81
C TYR A 428 24.74 -9.61 -16.91
N PRO A 429 24.54 -9.49 -15.59
CA PRO A 429 25.60 -9.17 -14.63
C PRO A 429 26.71 -10.23 -14.57
N ALA A 430 27.93 -9.78 -14.27
CA ALA A 430 29.15 -10.59 -14.39
C ALA A 430 29.23 -11.78 -13.43
N ASN A 431 28.60 -11.70 -12.24
CA ASN A 431 28.67 -12.77 -11.24
C ASN A 431 27.55 -13.81 -11.38
N GLY A 432 26.79 -13.82 -12.49
CA GLY A 432 25.76 -14.83 -12.73
C GLY A 432 24.58 -14.71 -11.76
N THR A 433 23.96 -15.85 -11.42
CA THR A 433 22.71 -15.92 -10.64
C THR A 433 22.93 -16.41 -9.21
N LEU A 434 22.07 -16.01 -8.28
CA LEU A 434 22.06 -16.52 -6.90
C LEU A 434 22.05 -18.05 -6.87
N LYS A 435 21.28 -18.69 -7.75
CA LYS A 435 21.24 -20.15 -7.91
C LYS A 435 22.62 -20.77 -8.12
N GLU A 436 23.44 -20.19 -9.00
CA GLU A 436 24.77 -20.71 -9.32
C GLU A 436 25.72 -20.63 -8.12
N HIS A 437 25.56 -19.59 -7.30
CA HIS A 437 26.33 -19.39 -6.07
C HIS A 437 25.88 -20.29 -4.92
N LEU A 438 24.59 -20.58 -4.81
CA LEU A 438 24.06 -21.49 -3.79
C LEU A 438 24.41 -22.95 -4.12
N TYR A 439 24.26 -23.38 -5.39
CA TYR A 439 24.39 -24.81 -5.77
C TYR A 439 25.77 -25.17 -6.33
N GLN A 440 26.74 -24.25 -6.27
CA GLN A 440 28.15 -24.45 -6.66
C GLN A 440 28.33 -25.06 -8.06
N SER A 441 27.37 -24.85 -8.97
CA SER A 441 27.25 -25.62 -10.21
C SER A 441 28.28 -25.27 -11.29
N LYS A 442 29.17 -24.30 -11.05
CA LYS A 442 30.14 -23.79 -12.05
C LYS A 442 31.53 -23.42 -11.49
N GLY A 443 32.12 -24.27 -10.63
CA GLY A 443 33.53 -24.11 -10.25
C GLY A 443 33.87 -22.83 -9.48
N HIS A 444 32.86 -22.12 -8.96
CA HIS A 444 33.03 -21.00 -8.04
C HIS A 444 33.63 -21.54 -6.73
N LYS A 445 34.91 -21.25 -6.50
CA LYS A 445 35.71 -21.83 -5.41
C LYS A 445 35.27 -21.40 -4.01
N HIS A 446 34.42 -20.38 -3.89
CA HIS A 446 33.99 -19.82 -2.62
C HIS A 446 32.49 -19.52 -2.69
N GLY A 447 31.68 -20.26 -1.91
CA GLY A 447 30.25 -19.98 -1.75
C GLY A 447 30.00 -18.66 -1.03
N LEU A 448 28.75 -18.20 -1.02
CA LEU A 448 28.36 -16.98 -0.32
C LEU A 448 28.41 -17.19 1.19
N ASP A 449 29.09 -16.29 1.90
CA ASP A 449 29.00 -16.19 3.36
C ASP A 449 27.60 -15.72 3.81
N TRP A 450 27.32 -15.85 5.10
CA TRP A 450 26.02 -15.49 5.67
C TRP A 450 25.65 -14.02 5.47
N HIS A 451 26.62 -13.11 5.54
CA HIS A 451 26.34 -11.67 5.42
C HIS A 451 25.90 -11.32 4.00
N LYS A 452 26.59 -11.83 2.98
CA LYS A 452 26.18 -11.67 1.57
C LYS A 452 24.82 -12.27 1.31
N ARG A 453 24.55 -13.47 1.85
CA ARG A 453 23.25 -14.14 1.77
C ARG A 453 22.11 -13.28 2.33
N LEU A 454 22.31 -12.71 3.51
CA LEU A 454 21.34 -11.82 4.16
C LEU A 454 21.13 -10.52 3.37
N ASN A 455 22.20 -9.92 2.86
CA ASN A 455 22.10 -8.72 2.02
C ASN A 455 21.33 -9.00 0.73
N ILE A 456 21.60 -10.13 0.06
CA ILE A 456 20.88 -10.56 -1.15
C ILE A 456 19.39 -10.76 -0.85
N ALA A 457 19.04 -11.44 0.24
CA ALA A 457 17.65 -11.60 0.67
C ALA A 457 16.96 -10.24 0.86
N THR A 458 17.64 -9.33 1.56
CA THR A 458 17.12 -8.00 1.88
C THR A 458 16.92 -7.15 0.63
N GLU A 459 17.95 -7.04 -0.23
CA GLU A 459 17.86 -6.28 -1.48
C GLU A 459 16.76 -6.83 -2.40
N THR A 460 16.61 -8.16 -2.47
CA THR A 460 15.55 -8.83 -3.25
C THR A 460 14.17 -8.44 -2.72
N ALA A 461 13.91 -8.58 -1.42
CA ALA A 461 12.62 -8.23 -0.84
C ALA A 461 12.30 -6.74 -1.01
N CYS A 462 13.28 -5.86 -0.83
CA CYS A 462 13.11 -4.41 -0.98
C CYS A 462 12.72 -4.03 -2.41
N VAL A 463 13.36 -4.58 -3.44
CA VAL A 463 13.00 -4.23 -4.83
C VAL A 463 11.65 -4.83 -5.23
N VAL A 464 11.29 -6.02 -4.75
CA VAL A 464 9.95 -6.57 -5.00
C VAL A 464 8.88 -5.71 -4.30
N ALA A 465 9.13 -5.25 -3.07
CA ALA A 465 8.25 -4.30 -2.40
C ALA A 465 8.14 -2.96 -3.15
N PHE A 466 9.24 -2.43 -3.67
CA PHE A 466 9.22 -1.24 -4.53
C PHE A 466 8.31 -1.45 -5.76
N LEU A 467 8.40 -2.61 -6.41
CA LEU A 467 7.57 -2.93 -7.59
C LEU A 467 6.08 -3.04 -7.25
N HIS A 468 5.73 -3.56 -6.08
CA HIS A 468 4.35 -3.71 -5.63
C HIS A 468 3.70 -2.39 -5.20
N TYR A 469 4.47 -1.50 -4.55
CA TYR A 469 3.89 -0.34 -3.85
C TYR A 469 4.22 1.02 -4.47
N GLU A 470 5.39 1.16 -5.12
CA GLU A 470 5.84 2.45 -5.67
C GLU A 470 5.49 2.61 -7.16
N ASN A 471 4.94 1.58 -7.80
CA ASN A 471 4.53 1.61 -9.21
C ASN A 471 3.00 1.63 -9.34
N SER A 472 2.48 2.41 -10.29
CA SER A 472 1.05 2.50 -10.58
C SER A 472 0.78 2.27 -12.08
N PRO A 473 0.21 1.12 -12.48
CA PRO A 473 -0.24 0.02 -11.61
C PRO A 473 0.91 -0.77 -10.96
N PRO A 474 0.66 -1.47 -9.84
CA PRO A 474 1.63 -2.38 -9.24
C PRO A 474 2.20 -3.40 -10.22
N ILE A 475 3.50 -3.64 -10.14
CA ILE A 475 4.19 -4.63 -10.96
C ILE A 475 4.52 -5.84 -10.10
N PHE A 476 3.89 -6.97 -10.42
CA PHE A 476 4.15 -8.25 -9.76
C PHE A 476 5.14 -9.07 -10.60
N HIS A 477 6.06 -9.76 -9.93
CA HIS A 477 7.07 -10.58 -10.60
C HIS A 477 6.48 -11.89 -11.14
N HIS A 478 5.61 -12.55 -10.38
CA HIS A 478 4.91 -13.81 -10.72
C HIS A 478 5.82 -15.01 -11.07
N ASN A 479 7.13 -14.91 -10.86
CA ASN A 479 8.11 -15.93 -11.24
C ASN A 479 9.43 -15.74 -10.47
N LEU A 480 9.34 -15.29 -9.22
CA LEU A 480 10.52 -14.94 -8.42
C LEU A 480 11.22 -16.24 -8.01
N THR A 481 12.49 -16.40 -8.39
CA THR A 481 13.30 -17.59 -8.08
C THR A 481 14.77 -17.20 -7.96
N SER A 482 15.62 -18.01 -7.32
CA SER A 482 17.07 -17.78 -7.29
C SER A 482 17.74 -17.73 -8.68
N SER A 483 17.09 -18.24 -9.73
CA SER A 483 17.59 -18.16 -11.11
C SER A 483 17.30 -16.81 -11.77
N CYS A 484 16.39 -16.01 -11.20
CA CYS A 484 16.00 -14.70 -11.71
C CYS A 484 16.71 -13.53 -10.98
N ILE A 485 17.43 -13.85 -9.89
CA ILE A 485 18.21 -12.93 -9.07
C ILE A 485 19.66 -12.99 -9.56
N PHE A 486 20.06 -12.04 -10.38
CA PHE A 486 21.44 -11.89 -10.83
C PHE A 486 22.26 -11.11 -9.80
N LEU A 487 23.57 -11.33 -9.81
CA LEU A 487 24.51 -10.66 -8.94
C LEU A 487 25.51 -9.87 -9.78
N ASP A 488 25.65 -8.58 -9.48
CA ASP A 488 26.68 -7.74 -10.08
C ASP A 488 28.06 -7.95 -9.45
N GLY A 489 29.05 -7.16 -9.87
CA GLY A 489 30.44 -7.27 -9.41
C GLY A 489 30.61 -7.19 -7.90
N ASP A 490 29.71 -6.48 -7.21
CA ASP A 490 29.73 -6.28 -5.75
C ASP A 490 28.80 -7.26 -5.01
N PHE A 491 28.26 -8.26 -5.72
CA PHE A 491 27.23 -9.18 -5.24
C PHE A 491 25.91 -8.48 -4.87
N SER A 492 25.65 -7.30 -5.43
CA SER A 492 24.35 -6.63 -5.34
C SER A 492 23.34 -7.28 -6.29
N VAL A 493 22.08 -7.30 -5.86
CA VAL A 493 20.97 -7.96 -6.58
C VAL A 493 20.59 -7.20 -7.83
N LYS A 494 20.28 -7.94 -8.90
CA LYS A 494 19.65 -7.46 -10.14
C LYS A 494 18.54 -8.45 -10.54
N ILE A 495 17.28 -8.09 -10.29
CA ILE A 495 16.15 -8.97 -10.62
C ILE A 495 15.76 -8.85 -12.11
N ALA A 496 15.57 -9.99 -12.76
CA ALA A 496 15.02 -10.11 -14.13
C ALA A 496 13.98 -11.23 -14.19
N GLY A 497 13.46 -11.55 -15.39
CA GLY A 497 12.70 -12.80 -15.59
C GLY A 497 11.26 -12.78 -15.11
N PHE A 498 10.65 -11.61 -15.14
CA PHE A 498 9.25 -11.36 -14.85
C PHE A 498 8.32 -12.30 -15.61
N GLY A 499 7.28 -12.78 -14.93
CA GLY A 499 6.22 -13.59 -15.49
C GLY A 499 5.21 -12.76 -16.26
N LEU A 500 5.51 -12.48 -17.53
CA LEU A 500 4.73 -11.51 -18.33
C LEU A 500 3.38 -12.02 -18.86
N LEU A 501 3.11 -13.31 -18.68
CA LEU A 501 1.89 -13.95 -19.16
C LEU A 501 1.00 -14.28 -17.98
N ASN A 502 -0.18 -13.66 -17.95
CA ASN A 502 -1.16 -13.82 -16.88
C ASN A 502 -2.03 -15.06 -17.15
N SER A 503 -1.46 -16.27 -17.04
CA SER A 503 -2.23 -17.51 -17.26
C SER A 503 -3.30 -17.75 -16.19
N ASN A 504 -3.15 -17.16 -14.99
CA ASN A 504 -3.95 -17.51 -13.82
C ASN A 504 -5.17 -16.61 -13.58
N PHE A 505 -5.26 -15.44 -14.21
CA PHE A 505 -6.42 -14.55 -14.02
C PHE A 505 -7.60 -14.84 -14.96
N ASN A 506 -7.39 -15.63 -16.01
CA ASN A 506 -8.45 -15.94 -16.99
C ASN A 506 -9.23 -17.23 -16.71
N HIS A 507 -8.92 -17.98 -15.64
CA HIS A 507 -9.62 -19.23 -15.30
C HIS A 507 -10.34 -19.25 -13.93
N ASP A 508 -10.19 -18.23 -13.08
CA ASP A 508 -10.61 -18.33 -11.67
C ASP A 508 -11.87 -17.54 -11.26
N SER A 509 -12.74 -17.19 -12.21
CA SER A 509 -14.10 -16.73 -11.85
C SER A 509 -15.08 -17.85 -11.48
N GLN A 510 -14.65 -19.12 -11.47
CA GLN A 510 -15.53 -20.26 -11.12
C GLN A 510 -15.05 -21.21 -10.00
N MET A 511 -13.84 -21.05 -9.43
CA MET A 511 -13.33 -21.98 -8.40
C MET A 511 -13.38 -21.50 -6.94
N TYR A 512 -14.25 -20.53 -6.60
CA TYR A 512 -14.62 -20.23 -5.21
C TYR A 512 -15.56 -21.28 -4.56
N LYS A 513 -15.53 -22.54 -5.02
CA LYS A 513 -16.34 -23.65 -4.50
C LYS A 513 -15.58 -24.97 -4.51
N ASN A 514 -14.49 -25.05 -3.75
CA ASN A 514 -14.23 -26.27 -2.99
C ASN A 514 -13.21 -26.00 -1.87
N ARG A 515 -13.70 -26.02 -0.63
CA ARG A 515 -12.87 -26.25 0.56
C ARG A 515 -12.43 -27.70 0.47
N GLU A 516 -11.15 -27.92 0.20
CA GLU A 516 -10.38 -29.18 0.22
C GLU A 516 -9.52 -29.36 -1.06
N CYS A 517 -8.67 -28.37 -1.33
CA CYS A 517 -7.41 -28.59 -2.05
C CYS A 517 -6.46 -27.43 -1.72
N PHE A 518 -5.31 -27.72 -1.11
CA PHE A 518 -4.23 -26.76 -0.83
C PHE A 518 -3.52 -26.34 -2.14
N HIS A 519 -4.25 -25.79 -3.11
CA HIS A 519 -3.62 -25.05 -4.19
C HIS A 519 -3.32 -23.64 -3.69
N LEU A 520 -2.12 -23.52 -3.11
CA LEU A 520 -1.41 -22.26 -2.88
C LEU A 520 -1.55 -21.37 -4.11
N SER A 521 -2.29 -20.27 -3.98
CA SER A 521 -2.20 -19.13 -4.90
C SER A 521 -0.78 -18.57 -4.82
N LYS A 522 0.13 -19.14 -5.62
CA LYS A 522 1.54 -18.76 -5.71
C LYS A 522 1.63 -17.26 -6.03
N ASN A 523 2.23 -16.49 -5.13
CA ASN A 523 2.47 -15.06 -5.29
C ASN A 523 3.91 -14.73 -4.89
N ASP A 524 4.33 -13.49 -5.12
CA ASP A 524 5.73 -13.10 -4.90
C ASP A 524 6.17 -13.24 -3.44
N VAL A 525 5.24 -13.19 -2.47
CA VAL A 525 5.54 -13.43 -1.05
C VAL A 525 5.87 -14.90 -0.81
N TYR A 526 5.05 -15.82 -1.35
CA TYR A 526 5.34 -17.25 -1.29
C TYR A 526 6.69 -17.56 -1.95
N ASP A 527 6.93 -16.99 -3.14
CA ASP A 527 8.18 -17.18 -3.88
C ASP A 527 9.39 -16.64 -3.12
N MET A 528 9.24 -15.49 -2.46
CA MET A 528 10.26 -14.97 -1.56
C MET A 528 10.54 -15.94 -0.39
N GLY A 529 9.51 -16.56 0.17
CA GLY A 529 9.66 -17.60 1.20
C GLY A 529 10.51 -18.80 0.73
N VAL A 530 10.31 -19.23 -0.53
CA VAL A 530 11.14 -20.29 -1.14
C VAL A 530 12.59 -19.80 -1.30
N VAL A 531 12.80 -18.57 -1.81
CA VAL A 531 14.14 -17.99 -1.96
C VAL A 531 14.87 -17.89 -0.61
N LEU A 532 14.18 -17.51 0.46
CA LEU A 532 14.76 -17.47 1.81
C LEU A 532 15.22 -18.85 2.29
N LEU A 533 14.44 -19.91 2.02
CA LEU A 533 14.86 -21.29 2.32
C LEU A 533 16.04 -21.75 1.47
N GLU A 534 16.09 -21.38 0.18
CA GLU A 534 17.24 -21.68 -0.68
C GLU A 534 18.50 -20.99 -0.15
N ILE A 535 18.38 -19.74 0.34
CA ILE A 535 19.48 -18.99 0.95
C ILE A 535 19.99 -19.67 2.22
N ILE A 536 19.09 -20.14 3.09
CA ILE A 536 19.47 -20.86 4.33
C ILE A 536 20.14 -22.20 4.00
N SER A 537 19.56 -22.97 3.07
CA SER A 537 19.94 -24.37 2.83
C SER A 537 21.04 -24.57 1.79
N GLY A 538 21.26 -23.60 0.92
CA GLY A 538 22.19 -23.77 -0.21
C GLY A 538 21.74 -24.85 -1.20
N SER A 539 20.44 -25.15 -1.30
CA SER A 539 19.91 -26.20 -2.21
C SER A 539 18.56 -25.81 -2.85
N ASN A 540 18.19 -26.43 -3.98
CA ASN A 540 16.85 -26.34 -4.61
C ASN A 540 16.27 -27.72 -4.82
N HIS A 541 15.82 -28.34 -3.74
CA HIS A 541 15.03 -29.55 -3.82
C HIS A 541 13.55 -29.17 -3.97
N LEU A 542 12.84 -29.82 -4.90
CA LEU A 542 11.39 -29.61 -5.08
C LEU A 542 10.60 -29.90 -3.78
N ASP A 543 11.13 -30.74 -2.89
CA ASP A 543 10.58 -31.04 -1.56
C ASP A 543 11.06 -30.10 -0.46
N LEU A 544 11.95 -29.14 -0.76
CA LEU A 544 12.60 -28.27 0.23
C LEU A 544 11.59 -27.50 1.08
N PRO A 545 10.53 -26.86 0.54
CA PRO A 545 9.58 -26.14 1.40
C PRO A 545 8.89 -27.07 2.40
N LYS A 546 8.44 -28.24 1.96
CA LYS A 546 7.74 -29.22 2.82
C LYS A 546 8.69 -29.80 3.88
N LEU A 547 9.89 -30.20 3.47
CA LEU A 547 10.90 -30.75 4.36
C LEU A 547 11.40 -29.70 5.37
N ALA A 548 11.69 -28.49 4.92
CA ALA A 548 12.15 -27.39 5.76
C ALA A 548 11.08 -27.02 6.80
N LEU A 549 9.82 -26.87 6.40
CA LEU A 549 8.72 -26.60 7.33
C LEU A 549 8.59 -27.68 8.41
N GLN A 550 8.74 -28.95 8.03
CA GLN A 550 8.73 -30.06 9.00
C GLN A 550 9.91 -29.97 9.96
N LYS A 551 11.14 -29.79 9.45
CA LYS A 551 12.35 -29.72 10.27
C LYS A 551 12.36 -28.51 11.21
N ILE A 552 11.92 -27.34 10.73
CA ILE A 552 11.76 -26.13 11.55
C ILE A 552 10.75 -26.39 12.68
N LYS A 553 9.61 -26.99 12.37
CA LYS A 553 8.59 -27.35 13.37
C LYS A 553 9.11 -28.34 14.41
N ASP A 554 9.94 -29.29 14.00
CA ASP A 554 10.56 -30.28 14.88
C ASP A 554 11.76 -29.72 15.67
N GLY A 555 12.08 -28.42 15.52
CA GLY A 555 13.19 -27.76 16.21
C GLY A 555 14.57 -28.15 15.69
N LYS A 556 14.65 -28.63 14.44
CA LYS A 556 15.85 -29.19 13.79
C LYS A 556 16.32 -28.33 12.62
N LEU A 557 16.37 -27.02 12.84
CA LEU A 557 16.75 -26.05 11.81
C LEU A 557 18.19 -26.30 11.32
N GLU A 558 19.10 -26.67 12.22
CA GLU A 558 20.49 -27.00 11.92
C GLU A 558 20.64 -28.12 10.87
N GLU A 559 19.67 -29.02 10.75
CA GLU A 559 19.69 -30.10 9.76
C GLU A 559 19.40 -29.59 8.33
N ILE A 560 18.85 -28.39 8.18
CA ILE A 560 18.55 -27.78 6.87
C ILE A 560 19.48 -26.63 6.50
N VAL A 561 20.29 -26.11 7.44
CA VAL A 561 21.24 -25.03 7.16
C VAL A 561 22.37 -25.56 6.26
N ASP A 562 22.75 -24.75 5.29
CA ASP A 562 23.85 -25.05 4.38
C ASP A 562 25.13 -25.39 5.18
N THR A 563 25.68 -26.56 4.91
CA THR A 563 26.92 -27.04 5.54
C THR A 563 28.10 -26.07 5.37
N LEU A 564 28.14 -25.28 4.29
CA LEU A 564 29.17 -24.26 4.08
C LEU A 564 29.07 -23.08 5.05
N LEU A 565 27.94 -22.91 5.72
CA LEU A 565 27.78 -21.91 6.76
C LEU A 565 28.31 -22.38 8.11
N TYR A 566 28.76 -23.63 8.26
CA TYR A 566 29.32 -24.16 9.51
C TYR A 566 28.48 -23.76 10.73
N TYR A 567 27.17 -24.05 10.70
CA TYR A 567 26.17 -23.49 11.63
C TYR A 567 26.58 -23.51 13.11
N HIS A 568 27.15 -24.62 13.59
CA HIS A 568 27.57 -24.76 14.99
C HIS A 568 28.84 -23.96 15.36
N GLU A 569 29.61 -23.51 14.38
CA GLU A 569 30.80 -22.66 14.56
C GLU A 569 30.46 -21.17 14.39
N GLN A 570 29.23 -20.84 14.00
CA GLN A 570 28.78 -19.47 13.88
C GLN A 570 28.58 -18.82 15.26
N PRO A 571 28.86 -17.51 15.40
CA PRO A 571 28.48 -16.76 16.59
C PRO A 571 26.98 -16.86 16.87
N TYR A 572 26.60 -16.78 18.14
CA TYR A 572 25.20 -16.86 18.59
C TYR A 572 24.27 -15.91 17.83
N TYR A 573 24.70 -14.66 17.59
CA TYR A 573 23.91 -13.68 16.85
C TYR A 573 23.61 -14.12 15.40
N ARG A 574 24.53 -14.83 14.72
CA ARG A 574 24.28 -15.35 13.36
C ARG A 574 23.34 -16.54 13.37
N GLN A 575 23.44 -17.40 14.38
CA GLN A 575 22.49 -18.50 14.56
C GLN A 575 21.07 -17.96 14.79
N GLU A 576 20.95 -16.92 15.63
CA GLU A 576 19.68 -16.21 15.86
C GLU A 576 19.15 -15.57 14.57
N GLN A 577 19.98 -14.92 13.76
CA GLN A 577 19.58 -14.39 12.46
C GLN A 577 19.06 -15.49 11.51
N ILE A 578 19.77 -16.63 11.43
CA ILE A 578 19.34 -17.78 10.62
C ILE A 578 17.96 -18.27 11.08
N GLN A 579 17.74 -18.33 12.40
CA GLN A 579 16.45 -18.70 12.99
C GLN A 579 15.34 -17.70 12.68
N LYS A 580 15.60 -16.39 12.82
CA LYS A 580 14.64 -15.32 12.46
C LYS A 580 14.27 -15.40 10.96
N ILE A 581 15.22 -15.64 10.07
CA ILE A 581 14.94 -15.79 8.63
C ILE A 581 14.16 -17.07 8.34
N ALA A 582 14.46 -18.18 9.02
CA ALA A 582 13.71 -19.43 8.86
C ALA A 582 12.24 -19.30 9.29
N ASP A 583 11.99 -18.57 10.39
CA ASP A 583 10.64 -18.21 10.81
C ASP A 583 9.94 -17.32 9.78
N LEU A 584 10.61 -16.28 9.29
CA LEU A 584 10.06 -15.40 8.26
C LEU A 584 9.73 -16.16 6.96
N ALA A 585 10.61 -17.06 6.53
CA ALA A 585 10.38 -17.94 5.39
C ALA A 585 9.14 -18.83 5.61
N THR A 586 9.00 -19.39 6.81
CA THR A 586 7.83 -20.19 7.20
C THR A 586 6.54 -19.37 7.12
N ARG A 587 6.54 -18.13 7.63
CA ARG A 587 5.38 -17.23 7.52
C ARG A 587 5.07 -16.84 6.09
N CYS A 588 6.07 -16.60 5.25
CA CYS A 588 5.88 -16.35 3.81
C CYS A 588 5.18 -17.52 3.11
N LEU A 589 5.60 -18.76 3.40
CA LEU A 589 5.03 -19.96 2.79
C LEU A 589 3.60 -20.26 3.28
N LEU A 590 3.30 -19.98 4.56
CA LEU A 590 2.00 -20.25 5.16
C LEU A 590 0.95 -19.16 4.92
N PHE A 591 1.38 -17.89 4.92
CA PHE A 591 0.47 -16.74 4.93
C PHE A 591 0.60 -15.83 3.70
N GLY A 592 1.60 -16.05 2.85
CA GLY A 592 1.81 -15.26 1.64
C GLY A 592 0.62 -15.38 0.69
N ALA A 593 0.19 -16.60 0.38
CA ALA A 593 -0.92 -16.88 -0.55
C ALA A 593 -2.28 -16.32 -0.09
N ASP A 594 -2.48 -16.19 1.23
CA ASP A 594 -3.69 -15.66 1.87
C ASP A 594 -3.75 -14.11 1.90
N GLY A 595 -2.66 -13.44 1.54
CA GLY A 595 -2.53 -11.97 1.62
C GLY A 595 -2.41 -11.42 3.05
N LYS A 596 -2.26 -12.28 4.06
CA LYS A 596 -2.11 -11.90 5.48
C LYS A 596 -0.71 -11.36 5.82
N LEU A 597 0.28 -11.64 4.97
CA LEU A 597 1.63 -11.10 5.06
C LEU A 597 1.99 -10.44 3.73
N GLY A 598 2.30 -9.14 3.75
CA GLY A 598 2.71 -8.40 2.56
C GLY A 598 4.22 -8.45 2.34
N ILE A 599 4.66 -8.31 1.08
CA ILE A 599 6.11 -8.29 0.77
C ILE A 599 6.83 -7.09 1.44
N ILE A 600 6.10 -6.00 1.71
CA ILE A 600 6.63 -4.84 2.44
C ILE A 600 6.98 -5.18 3.89
N ASP A 601 6.22 -6.07 4.53
CA ASP A 601 6.48 -6.52 5.90
C ASP A 601 7.69 -7.45 5.93
N VAL A 602 7.79 -8.35 4.94
CA VAL A 602 8.97 -9.21 4.73
C VAL A 602 10.23 -8.38 4.54
N ALA A 603 10.18 -7.34 3.69
CA ALA A 603 11.30 -6.44 3.46
C ALA A 603 11.68 -5.67 4.74
N ARG A 604 10.69 -5.17 5.50
CA ARG A 604 10.93 -4.44 6.76
C ARG A 604 11.64 -5.31 7.80
N GLU A 605 11.20 -6.55 7.98
CA GLU A 605 11.84 -7.48 8.91
C GLU A 605 13.26 -7.85 8.48
N LEU A 606 13.50 -8.13 7.19
CA LEU A 606 14.85 -8.43 6.68
C LEU A 606 15.82 -7.25 6.89
N VAL A 607 15.37 -6.02 6.67
CA VAL A 607 16.16 -4.81 6.95
C VAL A 607 16.49 -4.72 8.43
N HIS A 608 15.55 -5.03 9.32
CA HIS A 608 15.78 -5.01 10.76
C HIS A 608 16.82 -6.06 11.19
N ILE A 609 16.67 -7.31 10.74
CA ILE A 609 17.62 -8.41 10.99
C ILE A 609 19.04 -8.07 10.48
N THR A 610 19.12 -7.35 9.35
CA THR A 610 20.40 -6.91 8.78
C THR A 610 21.05 -5.79 9.60
N LYS A 611 20.28 -4.83 10.11
CA LYS A 611 20.82 -3.71 10.92
C LYS A 611 21.37 -4.16 12.27
N GLU A 612 20.74 -5.14 12.92
CA GLU A 612 21.26 -5.77 14.15
C GLU A 612 22.70 -6.31 13.98
N SER A 613 23.16 -6.56 12.74
CA SER A 613 24.52 -7.03 12.44
C SER A 613 25.61 -5.96 12.48
N ILE A 614 25.27 -4.68 12.26
CA ILE A 614 26.25 -3.60 12.12
C ILE A 614 26.65 -3.05 13.49
N ASP A 615 25.69 -2.91 14.41
CA ASP A 615 25.92 -2.38 15.75
C ASP A 615 26.58 -3.39 16.71
N GLY A 616 26.46 -4.70 16.43
CA GLY A 616 27.09 -5.75 17.25
C GLY A 616 28.59 -5.99 16.99
N GLY A 617 29.17 -5.37 15.93
CA GLY A 617 30.52 -5.69 15.44
C GLY A 617 31.61 -4.64 15.70
N VAL A 618 31.29 -3.45 16.25
CA VAL A 618 32.26 -2.36 16.40
C VAL A 618 32.44 -1.97 17.86
N GLU A 619 33.38 -2.63 18.54
CA GLU A 619 34.04 -2.02 19.71
C GLU A 619 35.02 -0.92 19.24
N ARG A 620 34.60 0.34 19.45
CA ARG A 620 35.41 1.57 19.63
C ARG A 620 36.63 1.78 18.72
N THR A 621 36.48 2.63 17.68
CA THR A 621 37.40 3.76 17.43
C THR A 621 36.80 4.78 16.46
N TYR A 622 36.73 6.04 16.89
CA TYR A 622 36.29 7.20 16.12
C TYR A 622 37.34 7.63 15.08
N ASN A 623 36.92 7.85 13.83
CA ASN A 623 37.17 9.08 13.06
C ASN A 623 36.41 9.03 11.72
N GLY A 624 35.70 10.12 11.41
CA GLY A 624 34.75 10.19 10.29
C GLY A 624 35.35 10.50 8.91
N GLY A 625 34.52 10.30 7.89
CA GLY A 625 34.74 10.83 6.54
C GLY A 625 34.06 10.00 5.44
N ASP A 626 32.96 10.55 4.91
CA ASP A 626 32.33 10.32 3.60
C ASP A 626 31.41 9.11 3.37
N ILE A 627 30.10 9.35 3.58
CA ILE A 627 28.97 8.50 3.21
C ILE A 627 28.23 9.13 2.02
N LEU A 628 28.03 8.33 0.96
CA LEU A 628 27.09 8.60 -0.13
C LEU A 628 25.67 8.71 0.43
N LYS A 629 25.12 9.92 0.36
CA LYS A 629 23.77 10.30 0.77
C LYS A 629 22.71 9.62 -0.09
N PHE A 630 22.19 8.49 0.37
CA PHE A 630 20.75 8.27 0.34
C PHE A 630 20.16 9.00 1.55
N LYS A 631 19.17 9.87 1.31
CA LYS A 631 18.55 10.74 2.32
C LYS A 631 17.68 9.89 3.26
N PRO A 632 18.02 9.72 4.56
CA PRO A 632 17.10 9.18 5.56
C PRO A 632 16.30 10.35 6.15
N SER A 633 15.01 10.15 6.45
CA SER A 633 14.27 11.11 7.27
C SER A 633 14.83 11.05 8.69
N SER A 634 15.36 12.17 9.15
CA SER A 634 16.00 12.34 10.46
C SER A 634 15.01 12.17 11.61
N ASN A 635 15.01 10.98 12.23
CA ASN A 635 15.48 10.82 13.61
C ASN A 635 16.98 10.44 13.48
N ASP A 636 17.91 10.95 14.28
CA ASP A 636 17.87 10.90 15.74
C ASP A 636 18.13 12.24 16.45
N ASN A 637 17.32 12.41 17.51
CA ASN A 637 17.68 13.03 18.79
C ASN A 637 19.04 12.49 19.26
N ASN A 638 20.03 13.30 19.60
CA ASN A 638 20.22 13.97 20.91
C ASN A 638 21.70 13.72 21.27
N VAL A 639 22.47 14.53 21.99
CA VAL A 639 22.21 15.66 22.88
C VAL A 639 23.52 16.45 22.96
N SER A 640 23.41 17.77 22.91
CA SER A 640 23.74 18.57 24.09
C SER A 640 22.55 19.48 24.34
#